data_AF-A0A959NS90-F1
#
_entry.id   AF-A0A959NS90-F1
#
_cell.length_a   1.000
_cell.length_b   1.000
_cell.length_c   1.000
_cell.angle_alpha   90.00
_cell.angle_beta   90.00
_cell.angle_gamma   90.00
#
_symmetry.space_group_name_H-M   'P 1'
#
loop_
_entity.id
_entity.type
_entity.pdbx_description
1 polymer ?
#
loop_
_entity_poly.entity_id
_entity_poly.type
_entity_poly.pdbx_seq_one_letter_code
_entity_poly.pdbx_strand_id
1 'polypeptide(L)'
;LSNLADLVVESNILISKFYRFNTLLQNNKTDSEKLLLNAFNIISNSTKKHNIPVVLKNNSIEIKLSQLKDNPNKFIALNLDEEYYKTKIVQKHYNGFKATIGETEGFLPFQNITDISLKQNKQESLEWETNIAITLYCDKFQYFICKQLENESGNYYSKNLKKDKKLNRGEIIYGIVKNVTTFDSYNKGVFISTEFADGLIHQNEIAYNKYDYYDLNNIFTKGDKIPVYVLGFNNDNLVLGFKQLIGIRFENEYYDIVNNYDVELTENLTEEEINSDFKIELEKGFIFEQFAFFKDSIDDKIKYIKFAKAFFSNTKNARSYLLNIYIEYFNSIKYLDSLIQDYSIVKYNDFRNYIIKIKDKVQTQTLENFPESKNLLFFIDILHIFNSKDENDLEIVFNLVQKSIQENDILLKAVAKTVLFNNLILTEIDEENDNSLNDYTFKNLKRIREYINQGVLSVEESIEDKHEKELKEKKVYWKKRINEDEGEKLEFKATFITPIPTNDQNRILEGLEKQLKKEQSKEKINKIKSKIEEVKDLNKNVKGIDKIIIHSALKTICAFANTNGGVLLLGVSDDKKIFGLEQDYKSFKKDKDRDGFGKFFDSMIKDYFGDSFSSTLLEKEFLKFPEGDILIVKVKKSTEEVFLLKNENGDTEESIYVRNLSSSNKLKGVELSKFIKNKYREQIMNNTEIK
;
A
#
# COMPACT_ATOMS: atom_id res chain seq x y z
N LEU A 1 29.61 9.70 7.91
CA LEU A 1 29.04 8.44 8.44
C LEU A 1 29.21 8.27 9.96
N SER A 2 30.05 9.05 10.64
CA SER A 2 30.17 9.09 12.11
C SER A 2 29.10 9.94 12.83
N ASN A 3 28.37 10.80 12.12
CA ASN A 3 27.21 11.57 12.63
C ASN A 3 25.87 10.81 12.50
N LEU A 4 25.90 9.48 12.33
CA LEU A 4 24.71 8.63 12.13
C LEU A 4 24.36 7.78 13.37
N ALA A 5 24.95 8.13 14.53
CA ALA A 5 24.58 7.52 15.80
C ALA A 5 23.10 7.78 16.17
N ASP A 6 22.49 8.82 15.59
CA ASP A 6 21.15 9.31 15.94
C ASP A 6 19.99 8.73 15.10
N LEU A 7 20.24 7.82 14.13
CA LEU A 7 19.19 7.23 13.25
C LEU A 7 18.96 5.72 13.49
N VAL A 8 19.25 5.21 14.69
CA VAL A 8 19.10 3.79 15.02
C VAL A 8 17.65 3.32 14.86
N VAL A 9 16.69 4.16 15.27
CA VAL A 9 15.26 3.83 15.21
C VAL A 9 14.76 3.78 13.77
N GLU A 10 15.10 4.78 12.96
CA GLU A 10 14.75 4.86 11.54
C GLU A 10 15.36 3.69 10.76
N SER A 11 16.62 3.36 11.06
CA SER A 11 17.29 2.19 10.49
C SER A 11 16.53 0.90 10.82
N ASN A 12 16.16 0.70 12.09
CA ASN A 12 15.43 -0.50 12.51
C ASN A 12 14.02 -0.59 11.91
N ILE A 13 13.32 0.54 11.72
CA ILE A 13 12.05 0.58 10.97
C ILE A 13 12.26 0.08 9.54
N LEU A 14 13.31 0.55 8.86
CA LEU A 14 13.63 0.13 7.50
C LEU A 14 14.02 -1.35 7.43
N ILE A 15 14.78 -1.84 8.41
CA ILE A 15 15.17 -3.26 8.48
C ILE A 15 13.95 -4.15 8.70
N SER A 16 13.04 -3.76 9.59
CA SER A 16 11.78 -4.47 9.81
C SER A 16 10.97 -4.58 8.52
N LYS A 17 10.81 -3.45 7.80
CA LYS A 17 10.15 -3.42 6.50
C LYS A 17 10.84 -4.32 5.48
N PHE A 18 12.17 -4.28 5.45
CA PHE A 18 12.96 -5.12 4.55
C PHE A 18 12.70 -6.61 4.79
N TYR A 19 12.69 -7.07 6.04
CA TYR A 19 12.34 -8.46 6.37
C TYR A 19 10.91 -8.79 6.00
N ARG A 20 9.97 -7.89 6.32
CA ARG A 20 8.55 -8.05 5.99
C ARG A 20 8.32 -8.19 4.48
N PHE A 21 8.91 -7.33 3.65
CA PHE A 21 8.76 -7.41 2.20
C PHE A 21 9.47 -8.63 1.58
N ASN A 22 10.57 -9.10 2.18
CA ASN A 22 11.24 -10.31 1.71
C ASN A 22 10.40 -11.59 1.90
N THR A 23 9.33 -11.56 2.71
CA THR A 23 8.37 -12.67 2.80
C THR A 23 7.69 -12.96 1.47
N LEU A 24 7.48 -11.93 0.64
CA LEU A 24 6.87 -12.04 -0.70
C LEU A 24 7.78 -12.76 -1.71
N LEU A 25 9.06 -12.92 -1.38
CA LEU A 25 10.03 -13.63 -2.22
C LEU A 25 10.24 -15.08 -1.76
N GLN A 26 9.61 -15.50 -0.65
CA GLN A 26 9.78 -16.84 -0.11
C GLN A 26 8.67 -17.77 -0.59
N ASN A 27 9.07 -18.96 -1.06
CA ASN A 27 8.13 -20.02 -1.43
C ASN A 27 7.67 -20.85 -0.22
N ASN A 28 8.28 -20.67 0.95
CA ASN A 28 8.07 -21.49 2.13
C ASN A 28 7.50 -20.66 3.30
N LYS A 29 6.34 -21.10 3.83
CA LYS A 29 5.66 -20.45 4.96
C LYS A 29 6.55 -20.33 6.21
N THR A 30 7.38 -21.33 6.50
CA THR A 30 8.22 -21.30 7.71
C THR A 30 9.28 -20.21 7.64
N ASP A 31 9.82 -19.95 6.46
CA ASP A 31 10.81 -18.90 6.23
C ASP A 31 10.17 -17.51 6.31
N SER A 32 8.94 -17.37 5.78
CA SER A 32 8.14 -16.14 5.94
C SER A 32 7.81 -15.86 7.41
N GLU A 33 7.40 -16.87 8.18
CA GLU A 33 7.18 -16.72 9.62
C GLU A 33 8.45 -16.28 10.35
N LYS A 34 9.58 -16.90 10.02
CA LYS A 34 10.88 -16.58 10.61
C LYS A 34 11.27 -15.12 10.34
N LEU A 35 11.08 -14.64 9.11
CA LEU A 35 11.33 -13.24 8.76
C LEU A 35 10.46 -12.27 9.58
N LEU A 36 9.16 -12.54 9.71
CA LEU A 36 8.23 -11.70 10.46
C LEU A 36 8.52 -11.68 11.97
N LEU A 37 8.90 -12.82 12.56
CA LEU A 37 9.30 -12.90 13.97
C LEU A 37 10.57 -12.08 14.24
N ASN A 38 11.52 -12.10 13.32
CA ASN A 38 12.72 -11.27 13.42
C ASN A 38 12.42 -9.79 13.18
N ALA A 39 11.53 -9.45 12.24
CA ALA A 39 11.08 -8.08 12.00
C ALA A 39 10.45 -7.48 13.29
N PHE A 40 9.58 -8.24 13.94
CA PHE A 40 8.96 -7.82 15.19
C PHE A 40 9.96 -7.62 16.33
N ASN A 41 10.94 -8.52 16.47
CA ASN A 41 11.96 -8.38 17.50
C ASN A 41 12.79 -7.09 17.30
N ILE A 42 13.11 -6.75 16.05
CA ILE A 42 13.86 -5.54 15.69
C ILE A 42 13.03 -4.30 16.02
N ILE A 43 11.78 -4.25 15.57
CA ILE A 43 10.93 -3.07 15.77
C ILE A 43 10.54 -2.85 17.24
N SER A 44 10.39 -3.92 18.02
CA SER A 44 10.11 -3.83 19.46
C SER A 44 11.34 -3.39 20.25
N ASN A 45 12.53 -3.68 19.75
CA ASN A 45 13.82 -3.23 20.28
C ASN A 45 14.44 -2.10 19.42
N SER A 46 13.63 -1.12 19.01
CA SER A 46 13.99 -0.10 18.02
C SER A 46 15.19 0.78 18.39
N THR A 47 15.53 0.89 19.68
CA THR A 47 16.69 1.66 20.16
C THR A 47 18.00 0.87 20.19
N LYS A 48 17.94 -0.46 20.02
CA LYS A 48 19.13 -1.32 19.99
C LYS A 48 19.64 -1.45 18.55
N LYS A 49 20.95 -1.39 18.35
CA LYS A 49 21.55 -1.63 17.03
C LYS A 49 21.44 -3.11 16.66
N HIS A 50 20.89 -3.41 15.49
CA HIS A 50 20.79 -4.78 14.96
C HIS A 50 21.66 -4.93 13.70
N ASN A 51 22.24 -6.12 13.53
CA ASN A 51 22.98 -6.48 12.32
C ASN A 51 22.06 -7.26 11.37
N ILE A 52 22.18 -7.00 10.06
CA ILE A 52 21.38 -7.67 9.03
C ILE A 52 22.27 -8.71 8.32
N PRO A 53 21.92 -10.00 8.33
CA PRO A 53 22.69 -11.02 7.62
C PRO A 53 22.33 -11.00 6.13
N VAL A 54 22.91 -10.06 5.39
CA VAL A 54 22.69 -9.92 3.93
C VAL A 54 23.91 -10.34 3.12
N VAL A 55 23.66 -10.85 1.91
CA VAL A 55 24.68 -11.20 0.92
C VAL A 55 24.33 -10.54 -0.42
N LEU A 56 25.33 -10.03 -1.12
CA LEU A 56 25.19 -9.54 -2.49
C LEU A 56 25.32 -10.70 -3.47
N LYS A 57 24.27 -10.94 -4.26
CA LYS A 57 24.25 -11.97 -5.31
C LYS A 57 23.64 -11.38 -6.58
N ASN A 58 24.36 -11.44 -7.70
CA ASN A 58 23.91 -10.93 -9.00
C ASN A 58 23.33 -9.49 -8.96
N ASN A 59 24.02 -8.57 -8.26
CA ASN A 59 23.56 -7.19 -8.02
C ASN A 59 22.25 -7.05 -7.22
N SER A 60 21.80 -8.10 -6.53
CA SER A 60 20.65 -8.07 -5.60
C SER A 60 21.11 -8.37 -4.17
N ILE A 61 20.39 -7.80 -3.19
CA ILE A 61 20.64 -8.02 -1.75
C ILE A 61 19.71 -9.14 -1.29
N GLU A 62 20.27 -10.27 -0.88
CA GLU A 62 19.52 -11.43 -0.35
C GLU A 62 19.75 -11.58 1.16
N ILE A 63 18.70 -11.96 1.90
CA ILE A 63 18.80 -12.29 3.34
C ILE A 63 19.30 -13.73 3.49
N LYS A 64 20.36 -13.93 4.28
CA LYS A 64 20.84 -15.26 4.64
C LYS A 64 20.01 -15.84 5.78
N LEU A 65 18.90 -16.48 5.43
CA LEU A 65 17.93 -17.08 6.36
C LEU A 65 18.55 -18.02 7.40
N SER A 66 19.63 -18.73 7.04
CA SER A 66 20.34 -19.65 7.95
C SER A 66 21.00 -18.93 9.14
N GLN A 67 21.23 -17.62 9.05
CA GLN A 67 21.83 -16.81 10.12
C GLN A 67 20.79 -16.10 10.99
N LEU A 68 19.51 -16.15 10.62
CA LEU A 68 18.43 -15.65 11.45
C LEU A 68 18.04 -16.67 12.51
N LYS A 69 17.64 -16.20 13.70
CA LYS A 69 17.05 -17.05 14.74
C LYS A 69 15.66 -17.51 14.28
N ASP A 70 15.28 -18.74 14.61
CA ASP A 70 13.94 -19.25 14.25
C ASP A 70 12.82 -18.48 14.95
N ASN A 71 13.01 -18.17 16.24
CA ASN A 71 12.19 -17.21 16.95
C ASN A 71 13.04 -16.42 17.96
N PRO A 72 13.41 -15.17 17.65
CA PRO A 72 14.19 -14.32 18.57
C PRO A 72 13.39 -13.83 19.78
N ASN A 73 12.06 -13.95 19.77
CA ASN A 73 11.18 -13.44 20.85
C ASN A 73 10.91 -14.47 21.95
N LYS A 74 11.52 -15.67 21.90
CA LYS A 74 11.16 -16.79 22.76
C LYS A 74 11.84 -16.73 24.13
N PHE A 75 11.04 -16.55 25.18
CA PHE A 75 11.36 -16.69 26.61
C PHE A 75 10.36 -17.64 27.31
N ILE A 76 10.36 -17.71 28.64
CA ILE A 76 9.37 -18.50 29.39
C ILE A 76 7.99 -17.84 29.21
N ALA A 77 7.02 -18.58 28.67
CA ALA A 77 5.68 -18.07 28.41
C ALA A 77 4.94 -17.70 29.71
N LEU A 78 4.11 -16.65 29.66
CA LEU A 78 3.25 -16.26 30.77
C LEU A 78 2.22 -17.36 31.04
N ASN A 79 2.02 -17.69 32.32
CA ASN A 79 0.87 -18.49 32.70
C ASN A 79 -0.39 -17.62 32.63
N LEU A 80 -1.38 -18.02 31.82
CA LEU A 80 -2.63 -17.29 31.58
C LEU A 80 -3.78 -17.68 32.53
N ASP A 81 -3.50 -18.44 33.58
CA ASP A 81 -4.52 -18.96 34.51
C ASP A 81 -5.08 -17.89 35.48
N GLU A 82 -4.47 -16.71 35.57
CA GLU A 82 -4.90 -15.65 36.49
C GLU A 82 -5.87 -14.68 35.83
N GLU A 83 -6.89 -14.24 36.57
CA GLU A 83 -7.88 -13.27 36.10
C GLU A 83 -7.28 -11.87 35.89
N TYR A 84 -6.24 -11.53 36.65
CA TYR A 84 -5.52 -10.27 36.55
C TYR A 84 -4.03 -10.45 36.88
N TYR A 85 -3.22 -9.53 36.37
CA TYR A 85 -1.77 -9.52 36.58
C TYR A 85 -1.34 -8.17 37.10
N LYS A 86 -0.33 -8.15 37.96
CA LYS A 86 0.35 -6.92 38.35
C LYS A 86 1.45 -6.60 37.33
N THR A 87 1.39 -5.41 36.74
CA THR A 87 2.38 -4.97 35.72
C THR A 87 3.10 -3.69 36.16
N LYS A 88 4.32 -3.51 35.65
CA LYS A 88 5.05 -2.24 35.71
C LYS A 88 4.88 -1.49 34.40
N ILE A 89 4.45 -0.23 34.50
CA ILE A 89 4.41 0.71 33.39
C ILE A 89 5.73 1.47 33.39
N VAL A 90 6.53 1.25 32.36
CA VAL A 90 7.95 1.67 32.31
C VAL A 90 8.12 2.97 31.54
N GLN A 91 7.41 3.12 30.42
CA GLN A 91 7.55 4.26 29.53
C GLN A 91 6.28 4.53 28.74
N LYS A 92 6.06 5.80 28.41
CA LYS A 92 5.07 6.20 27.41
C LYS A 92 5.47 5.67 26.05
N HIS A 93 4.50 5.25 25.24
CA HIS A 93 4.73 4.82 23.87
C HIS A 93 3.51 5.20 23.03
N TYR A 94 3.71 6.14 22.11
CA TYR A 94 2.64 6.72 21.30
C TYR A 94 1.36 7.04 22.13
N ASN A 95 0.21 6.48 21.73
CA ASN A 95 -1.11 6.61 22.37
C ASN A 95 -1.34 5.57 23.48
N GLY A 96 -0.36 5.36 24.35
CA GLY A 96 -0.47 4.46 25.49
C GLY A 96 0.85 4.32 26.25
N PHE A 97 1.02 3.18 26.90
CA PHE A 97 2.23 2.88 27.67
C PHE A 97 2.72 1.45 27.45
N LYS A 98 4.04 1.27 27.54
CA LYS A 98 4.63 -0.08 27.58
C LYS A 98 4.44 -0.67 28.97
N ALA A 99 3.92 -1.90 28.99
CA ALA A 99 3.67 -2.70 30.18
C ALA A 99 4.57 -3.93 30.14
N THR A 100 4.99 -4.43 31.31
CA THR A 100 5.78 -5.67 31.40
C THR A 100 5.26 -6.59 32.50
N ILE A 101 5.27 -7.89 32.22
CA ILE A 101 5.00 -8.95 33.20
C ILE A 101 6.15 -9.96 33.08
N GLY A 102 7.02 -9.99 34.11
CA GLY A 102 8.29 -10.71 34.01
C GLY A 102 9.14 -10.18 32.85
N GLU A 103 9.52 -11.06 31.93
CA GLU A 103 10.28 -10.73 30.71
C GLU A 103 9.38 -10.42 29.50
N THR A 104 8.07 -10.65 29.61
CA THR A 104 7.15 -10.42 28.49
C THR A 104 6.76 -8.96 28.41
N GLU A 105 6.91 -8.37 27.23
CA GLU A 105 6.49 -7.02 26.94
C GLU A 105 5.03 -6.97 26.48
N GLY A 106 4.39 -5.83 26.71
CA GLY A 106 3.05 -5.58 26.24
C GLY A 106 2.73 -4.11 26.14
N PHE A 107 1.49 -3.83 25.75
CA PHE A 107 0.98 -2.49 25.53
C PHE A 107 -0.32 -2.26 26.28
N LEU A 108 -0.39 -1.13 26.98
CA LEU A 108 -1.59 -0.61 27.62
C LEU A 108 -2.09 0.60 26.82
N PRO A 109 -3.10 0.44 25.96
CA PRO A 109 -3.66 1.54 25.17
C PRO A 109 -4.27 2.63 26.04
N PHE A 110 -4.15 3.89 25.63
CA PHE A 110 -4.67 5.04 26.38
C PHE A 110 -6.17 4.93 26.73
N GLN A 111 -6.97 4.43 25.80
CA GLN A 111 -8.42 4.21 25.99
C GLN A 111 -8.73 3.15 27.06
N ASN A 112 -7.80 2.25 27.35
CA ASN A 112 -7.96 1.15 28.31
C ASN A 112 -7.40 1.46 29.70
N ILE A 113 -7.06 2.73 29.98
CA ILE A 113 -6.55 3.17 31.27
C ILE A 113 -7.70 3.75 32.08
N THR A 114 -7.87 3.34 33.33
CA THR A 114 -8.96 3.77 34.22
C THR A 114 -8.47 4.82 35.22
N ASP A 115 -7.19 4.76 35.62
CA ASP A 115 -6.55 5.76 36.47
C ASP A 115 -6.29 7.07 35.73
N ILE A 116 -6.99 8.11 36.15
CA ILE A 116 -6.86 9.48 35.61
C ILE A 116 -5.45 10.04 35.82
N SER A 117 -4.82 9.73 36.95
CA SER A 117 -3.47 10.21 37.30
C SER A 117 -2.43 9.61 36.36
N LEU A 118 -2.55 8.33 36.02
CA LEU A 118 -1.69 7.68 35.03
C LEU A 118 -1.96 8.24 33.62
N LYS A 119 -3.23 8.41 33.23
CA LYS A 119 -3.63 9.00 31.93
C LYS A 119 -3.05 10.39 31.71
N GLN A 120 -3.09 11.24 32.73
CA GLN A 120 -2.65 12.63 32.63
C GLN A 120 -1.14 12.81 32.82
N ASN A 121 -0.41 11.73 33.12
CA ASN A 121 1.03 11.78 33.32
C ASN A 121 1.74 12.02 31.98
N LYS A 122 2.46 13.15 31.90
CA LYS A 122 3.16 13.58 30.69
C LYS A 122 4.63 13.15 30.62
N GLN A 123 5.14 12.44 31.65
CA GLN A 123 6.54 12.07 31.71
C GLN A 123 6.87 10.84 30.85
N GLU A 124 8.06 10.85 30.26
CA GLU A 124 8.55 9.77 29.39
C GLU A 124 8.94 8.50 30.18
N SER A 125 9.54 8.67 31.36
CA SER A 125 9.93 7.56 32.26
C SER A 125 8.98 7.43 33.44
N LEU A 126 8.39 6.26 33.60
CA LEU A 126 7.40 5.96 34.62
C LEU A 126 7.89 4.78 35.47
N GLU A 127 7.77 4.90 36.78
CA GLU A 127 7.83 3.76 37.69
C GLU A 127 6.44 3.62 38.29
N TRP A 128 5.49 3.10 37.50
CA TRP A 128 4.11 2.92 37.94
C TRP A 128 3.77 1.45 38.00
N GLU A 129 3.03 1.01 39.01
CA GLU A 129 2.50 -0.35 39.07
C GLU A 129 0.98 -0.33 39.05
N THR A 130 0.38 -1.24 38.30
CA THR A 130 -1.07 -1.37 38.25
C THR A 130 -1.51 -2.81 37.97
N ASN A 131 -2.71 -3.18 38.40
CA ASN A 131 -3.33 -4.43 38.01
C ASN A 131 -4.04 -4.29 36.67
N ILE A 132 -3.78 -5.24 35.78
CA ILE A 132 -4.30 -5.28 34.41
C ILE A 132 -4.93 -6.63 34.12
N ALA A 133 -5.91 -6.63 33.21
CA ALA A 133 -6.39 -7.83 32.55
C ALA A 133 -5.79 -7.91 31.15
N ILE A 134 -5.25 -9.07 30.78
CA ILE A 134 -4.73 -9.31 29.42
C ILE A 134 -5.93 -9.49 28.47
N THR A 135 -6.00 -8.66 27.44
CA THR A 135 -7.07 -8.72 26.42
C THR A 135 -6.68 -9.56 25.22
N LEU A 136 -5.39 -9.54 24.86
CA LEU A 136 -4.81 -10.33 23.79
C LEU A 136 -3.43 -10.81 24.21
N TYR A 137 -3.10 -12.06 23.95
CA TYR A 137 -1.76 -12.63 24.17
C TYR A 137 -1.33 -13.46 22.96
N CYS A 138 -0.06 -13.37 22.60
CA CYS A 138 0.55 -14.25 21.61
C CYS A 138 1.89 -14.78 22.11
N ASP A 139 2.00 -16.11 22.12
CA ASP A 139 3.15 -16.89 22.55
C ASP A 139 4.33 -16.79 21.57
N LYS A 140 4.05 -16.74 20.26
CA LYS A 140 5.12 -16.64 19.25
C LYS A 140 5.87 -15.32 19.29
N PHE A 141 5.17 -14.18 19.43
CA PHE A 141 5.81 -12.87 19.56
C PHE A 141 6.08 -12.47 21.01
N GLN A 142 5.57 -13.25 21.98
CA GLN A 142 5.62 -12.95 23.41
C GLN A 142 5.21 -11.53 23.71
N TYR A 143 4.01 -11.21 23.24
CA TYR A 143 3.46 -9.87 23.33
C TYR A 143 2.02 -9.92 23.79
N PHE A 144 1.66 -9.00 24.69
CA PHE A 144 0.29 -8.85 25.16
C PHE A 144 -0.25 -7.43 24.95
N ILE A 145 -1.56 -7.34 24.81
CA ILE A 145 -2.30 -6.07 24.93
C ILE A 145 -3.21 -6.19 26.14
N CYS A 146 -3.24 -5.18 26.99
CA CYS A 146 -3.99 -5.23 28.24
C CYS A 146 -4.96 -4.05 28.42
N LYS A 147 -5.78 -4.17 29.46
CA LYS A 147 -6.57 -3.07 30.01
C LYS A 147 -6.35 -2.97 31.51
N GLN A 148 -6.38 -1.75 32.03
CA GLN A 148 -6.37 -1.55 33.48
C GLN A 148 -7.71 -2.04 34.05
N LEU A 149 -7.68 -2.62 35.25
CA LEU A 149 -8.91 -2.99 35.94
C LEU A 149 -9.77 -1.75 36.23
N GLU A 150 -11.09 -1.92 36.27
CA GLU A 150 -12.02 -0.84 36.60
C GLU A 150 -11.90 -0.45 38.07
N ASN A 151 -12.08 0.84 38.38
CA ASN A 151 -11.92 1.37 39.75
C ASN A 151 -12.88 0.71 40.77
N GLU A 152 -13.99 0.15 40.28
CA GLU A 152 -15.02 -0.54 41.06
C GLU A 152 -14.65 -2.00 41.39
N SER A 153 -13.62 -2.55 40.74
CA SER A 153 -13.16 -3.92 40.99
C SER A 153 -12.45 -4.02 42.34
N GLY A 154 -12.77 -5.05 43.14
CA GLY A 154 -12.07 -5.33 44.39
C GLY A 154 -10.56 -5.60 44.23
N ASN A 155 -10.12 -5.95 43.02
CA ASN A 155 -8.71 -6.19 42.69
C ASN A 155 -8.03 -4.99 42.02
N TYR A 156 -8.71 -3.83 41.96
CA TYR A 156 -8.12 -2.61 41.41
C TYR A 156 -6.87 -2.19 42.19
N TYR A 157 -5.80 -1.90 41.48
CA TYR A 157 -4.57 -1.36 42.05
C TYR A 157 -3.88 -0.47 41.03
N SER A 158 -3.44 0.71 41.46
CA SER A 158 -2.68 1.64 40.65
C SER A 158 -1.86 2.56 41.56
N LYS A 159 -0.54 2.59 41.38
CA LYS A 159 0.37 3.35 42.25
C LYS A 159 1.58 3.89 41.50
N ASN A 160 1.86 5.18 41.68
CA ASN A 160 3.11 5.82 41.28
C ASN A 160 4.20 5.52 42.33
N LEU A 161 5.25 4.78 41.95
CA LEU A 161 6.33 4.41 42.86
C LEU A 161 7.34 5.55 43.10
N LYS A 162 7.43 6.56 42.22
CA LYS A 162 8.36 7.70 42.38
C LYS A 162 7.90 8.68 43.46
N LYS A 163 6.60 8.84 43.68
CA LYS A 163 6.05 9.73 44.73
C LYS A 163 6.51 9.36 46.14
N ASP A 164 6.91 8.11 46.37
CA ASP A 164 7.39 7.64 47.68
C ASP A 164 8.89 7.96 47.93
N LYS A 165 9.63 8.48 46.94
CA LYS A 165 11.02 8.96 47.13
C LYS A 165 10.98 10.37 47.74
N LYS A 166 11.63 10.57 48.90
CA LYS A 166 11.79 11.90 49.52
C LYS A 166 12.70 12.78 48.65
N LEU A 167 12.12 13.79 48.02
CA LEU A 167 12.84 14.82 47.28
C LEU A 167 13.43 15.85 48.28
N ASN A 168 14.74 16.07 48.23
CA ASN A 168 15.39 17.02 49.12
C ASN A 168 15.48 18.42 48.50
N ARG A 169 15.51 19.44 49.36
CA ARG A 169 15.79 20.81 48.94
C ARG A 169 17.17 20.88 48.28
N GLY A 170 17.23 21.52 47.13
CA GLY A 170 18.45 21.74 46.36
C GLY A 170 18.75 20.73 45.28
N GLU A 171 17.89 19.71 45.11
CA GLU A 171 17.93 18.84 43.95
C GLU A 171 17.43 19.56 42.69
N ILE A 172 17.92 19.13 41.53
CA ILE A 172 17.48 19.63 40.22
C ILE A 172 16.74 18.51 39.53
N ILE A 173 15.49 18.77 39.18
CA ILE A 173 14.57 17.82 38.55
C ILE A 173 14.06 18.42 37.25
N TYR A 174 13.54 17.59 36.35
CA TYR A 174 12.86 18.09 35.17
C TYR A 174 11.36 18.20 35.41
N GLY A 175 10.75 19.25 34.85
CA GLY A 175 9.32 19.46 34.90
C GLY A 175 8.77 19.96 33.58
N ILE A 176 7.47 19.75 33.36
CA ILE A 176 6.77 20.15 32.14
C ILE A 176 5.91 21.39 32.45
N VAL A 177 6.07 22.44 31.67
CA VAL A 177 5.25 23.66 31.78
C VAL A 177 3.79 23.33 31.49
N LYS A 178 2.93 23.44 32.50
CA LYS A 178 1.47 23.23 32.38
C LYS A 178 0.78 24.47 31.82
N ASN A 179 1.16 25.63 32.36
CA ASN A 179 0.62 26.93 32.00
C ASN A 179 1.42 28.03 32.69
N VAL A 180 1.47 29.19 32.03
CA VAL A 180 1.89 30.46 32.62
C VAL A 180 0.65 31.14 33.16
N THR A 181 0.65 31.55 34.42
CA THR A 181 -0.51 32.16 35.08
C THR A 181 -0.14 33.52 35.66
N THR A 182 -1.06 34.47 35.52
CA THR A 182 -1.00 35.77 36.18
C THR A 182 -1.96 35.72 37.37
N PHE A 183 -1.43 35.82 38.59
CA PHE A 183 -2.23 35.76 39.82
C PHE A 183 -2.82 37.12 40.17
N ASP A 184 -2.09 38.21 39.91
CA ASP A 184 -2.54 39.60 39.96
C ASP A 184 -1.64 40.49 39.09
N SER A 185 -1.86 41.82 39.08
CA SER A 185 -1.09 42.78 38.26
C SER A 185 0.42 42.76 38.49
N TYR A 186 0.92 42.16 39.58
CA TYR A 186 2.33 42.16 39.96
C TYR A 186 2.93 40.76 40.17
N ASN A 187 2.11 39.70 40.21
CA ASN A 187 2.56 38.33 40.48
C ASN A 187 2.24 37.39 39.31
N LYS A 188 3.27 37.05 38.53
CA LYS A 188 3.23 36.01 37.50
C LYS A 188 4.03 34.77 37.93
N GLY A 189 3.63 33.61 37.46
CA GLY A 189 4.37 32.37 37.69
C GLY A 189 4.09 31.30 36.66
N VAL A 190 4.97 30.30 36.64
CA VAL A 190 4.92 29.17 35.71
C VAL A 190 4.59 27.91 36.50
N PHE A 191 3.44 27.31 36.22
CA PHE A 191 3.07 26.02 36.81
C PHE A 191 3.77 24.91 36.07
N ILE A 192 4.42 24.03 36.83
CA ILE A 192 5.26 22.97 36.30
C ILE A 192 4.85 21.67 36.95
N SER A 193 4.59 20.67 36.12
CA SER A 193 4.35 19.31 36.59
C SER A 193 5.66 18.55 36.64
N THR A 194 6.02 18.03 37.81
CA THR A 194 7.24 17.23 38.01
C THR A 194 6.89 15.78 38.34
N GLU A 195 7.90 14.92 38.48
CA GLU A 195 7.70 13.51 38.84
C GLU A 195 7.24 13.31 40.30
N PHE A 196 7.40 14.33 41.15
CA PHE A 196 7.09 14.28 42.58
C PHE A 196 5.76 14.95 42.91
N ALA A 197 5.57 16.18 42.42
CA ALA A 197 4.32 16.94 42.57
C ALA A 197 4.26 18.08 41.54
N ASP A 198 3.12 18.77 41.48
CA ASP A 198 3.03 20.03 40.78
C ASP A 198 3.77 21.12 41.58
N GLY A 199 4.42 22.03 40.87
CA GLY A 199 5.18 23.12 41.46
C GLY A 199 5.00 24.43 40.73
N LEU A 200 5.39 25.50 41.40
CA LEU A 200 5.31 26.85 40.87
C LEU A 200 6.70 27.48 40.86
N ILE A 201 7.11 27.99 39.69
CA ILE A 201 8.21 28.96 39.61
C ILE A 201 7.59 30.36 39.69
N HIS A 202 7.92 31.10 40.74
CA HIS A 202 7.54 32.52 40.83
C HIS A 202 8.40 33.36 39.88
N GLN A 203 7.87 34.44 39.29
CA GLN A 203 8.63 35.29 38.36
C GLN A 203 10.01 35.74 38.89
N ASN A 204 10.10 36.00 40.20
CA ASN A 204 11.33 36.44 40.85
C ASN A 204 12.40 35.34 40.89
N GLU A 205 12.01 34.08 40.70
CA GLU A 205 12.90 32.93 40.65
C GLU A 205 13.31 32.56 39.21
N ILE A 206 12.93 33.37 38.21
CA ILE A 206 13.23 33.12 36.79
C ILE A 206 14.56 33.76 36.37
N ALA A 207 14.81 35.04 36.65
CA ALA A 207 16.06 35.72 36.29
C ALA A 207 16.45 36.81 37.30
N TYR A 208 17.71 37.25 37.29
CA TYR A 208 18.22 38.29 38.20
C TYR A 208 17.92 39.74 37.76
N ASN A 209 17.66 39.98 36.46
CA ASN A 209 17.40 41.31 35.92
C ASN A 209 15.89 41.61 35.80
N LYS A 210 15.46 42.76 36.31
CA LYS A 210 14.06 43.24 36.33
C LYS A 210 13.60 43.94 35.04
N TYR A 211 14.49 44.18 34.08
CA TYR A 211 14.19 44.97 32.89
C TYR A 211 13.96 44.03 31.69
N ASP A 212 12.70 44.02 31.22
CA ASP A 212 12.19 43.47 29.94
C ASP A 212 11.94 41.97 29.76
N TYR A 213 11.15 41.34 30.64
CA TYR A 213 10.41 40.11 30.30
C TYR A 213 8.98 40.17 30.81
N TYR A 214 8.18 41.07 30.25
CA TYR A 214 6.79 41.26 30.70
C TYR A 214 5.85 40.13 30.29
N ASP A 215 6.28 39.21 29.42
CA ASP A 215 5.49 38.04 29.07
C ASP A 215 6.26 36.74 29.25
N LEU A 216 5.96 36.04 30.35
CA LEU A 216 6.47 34.68 30.58
C LEU A 216 6.02 33.70 29.49
N ASN A 217 4.97 34.01 28.71
CA ASN A 217 4.57 33.21 27.55
C ASN A 217 5.59 33.26 26.40
N ASN A 218 6.47 34.27 26.36
CA ASN A 218 7.54 34.35 25.37
C ASN A 218 8.79 33.54 25.78
N ILE A 219 8.87 33.13 27.06
CA ILE A 219 10.00 32.36 27.60
C ILE A 219 9.61 30.88 27.75
N PHE A 220 8.36 30.62 28.19
CA PHE A 220 7.88 29.28 28.48
C PHE A 220 6.64 28.96 27.67
N THR A 221 6.74 27.96 26.80
CA THR A 221 5.60 27.43 26.06
C THR A 221 4.99 26.26 26.81
N LYS A 222 3.66 26.16 26.79
CA LYS A 222 2.96 25.02 27.39
C LYS A 222 3.41 23.72 26.73
N GLY A 223 3.96 22.79 27.52
CA GLY A 223 4.50 21.53 27.05
C GLY A 223 6.02 21.43 27.14
N ASP A 224 6.73 22.55 27.32
CA ASP A 224 8.18 22.56 27.40
C ASP A 224 8.68 21.77 28.61
N LYS A 225 9.70 20.95 28.37
CA LYS A 225 10.41 20.18 29.41
C LYS A 225 11.63 20.99 29.83
N ILE A 226 11.62 21.51 31.06
CA ILE A 226 12.68 22.38 31.57
C ILE A 226 13.29 21.83 32.86
N PRO A 227 14.60 22.02 33.09
CA PRO A 227 15.19 21.76 34.40
C PRO A 227 14.70 22.79 35.41
N VAL A 228 14.47 22.36 36.65
CA VAL A 228 14.00 23.21 37.76
C VAL A 228 14.71 22.83 39.05
N TYR A 229 15.08 23.85 39.82
CA TYR A 229 15.72 23.70 41.12
C TYR A 229 14.67 23.64 42.22
N VAL A 230 14.77 22.66 43.12
CA VAL A 230 13.80 22.47 44.21
C VAL A 230 14.13 23.41 45.37
N LEU A 231 13.35 24.49 45.53
CA LEU A 231 13.51 25.44 46.62
C LEU A 231 12.85 24.97 47.92
N GLY A 232 11.78 24.18 47.83
CA GLY A 232 11.08 23.61 48.98
C GLY A 232 9.68 23.12 48.65
N PHE A 233 8.87 22.96 49.68
CA PHE A 233 7.47 22.53 49.59
C PHE A 233 6.57 23.55 50.25
N ASN A 234 5.40 23.78 49.65
CA ASN A 234 4.30 24.49 50.26
C ASN A 234 3.06 23.59 50.22
N ASN A 235 2.70 23.02 51.37
CA ASN A 235 1.75 21.91 51.49
C ASN A 235 2.17 20.73 50.59
N ASP A 236 1.35 20.36 49.61
CA ASP A 236 1.60 19.26 48.65
C ASP A 236 2.27 19.73 47.34
N ASN A 237 2.49 21.05 47.16
CA ASN A 237 3.07 21.61 45.93
C ASN A 237 4.53 21.99 46.11
N LEU A 238 5.32 21.86 45.04
CA LEU A 238 6.72 22.26 45.01
C LEU A 238 6.86 23.77 44.82
N VAL A 239 7.83 24.35 45.54
CA VAL A 239 8.35 25.69 45.25
C VAL A 239 9.61 25.50 44.43
N LEU A 240 9.60 26.02 43.21
CA LEU A 240 10.64 25.77 42.21
C LEU A 240 11.38 27.07 41.86
N GLY A 241 12.65 26.94 41.50
CA GLY A 241 13.51 28.04 41.06
C GLY A 241 14.21 27.72 39.75
N PHE A 242 14.48 28.76 38.96
CA PHE A 242 15.09 28.64 37.63
C PHE A 242 16.42 29.39 37.54
N LYS A 243 16.52 30.59 38.13
CA LYS A 243 17.78 31.35 38.23
C LYS A 243 18.86 30.64 39.06
N GLN A 244 18.48 29.66 39.88
CA GLN A 244 19.42 28.80 40.62
C GLN A 244 20.16 27.81 39.72
N LEU A 245 19.78 27.71 38.43
CA LEU A 245 20.53 26.96 37.43
C LEU A 245 21.76 27.71 36.90
N ILE A 246 21.91 29.00 37.23
CA ILE A 246 23.09 29.79 36.87
C ILE A 246 24.26 29.38 37.77
N GLY A 247 25.42 29.09 37.18
CA GLY A 247 26.62 28.64 37.89
C GLY A 247 26.68 27.13 38.15
N ILE A 248 25.80 26.33 37.54
CA ILE A 248 25.83 24.86 37.59
C ILE A 248 25.81 24.25 36.17
N ARG A 249 25.89 22.92 36.05
CA ARG A 249 25.94 22.22 34.75
C ARG A 249 24.76 22.49 33.79
N PHE A 250 23.66 23.07 34.28
CA PHE A 250 22.45 23.38 33.52
C PHE A 250 22.38 24.87 33.10
N GLU A 251 23.46 25.63 33.29
CA GLU A 251 23.50 27.06 32.98
C GLU A 251 23.28 27.36 31.49
N ASN A 252 23.77 26.50 30.59
CA ASN A 252 23.54 26.66 29.15
C ASN A 252 22.04 26.46 28.80
N GLU A 253 21.41 25.39 29.30
CA GLU A 253 19.96 25.15 29.12
C GLU A 253 19.13 26.32 29.66
N TYR A 254 19.54 26.92 30.77
CA TYR A 254 18.92 28.13 31.31
C TYR A 254 19.00 29.30 30.33
N TYR A 255 20.18 29.59 29.76
CA TYR A 255 20.33 30.70 28.81
C TYR A 255 19.64 30.44 27.47
N ASP A 256 19.61 29.19 26.99
CA ASP A 256 18.92 28.82 25.75
C ASP A 256 17.42 29.08 25.86
N ILE A 257 16.81 28.75 27.00
CA ILE A 257 15.38 28.97 27.27
C ILE A 257 15.08 30.47 27.45
N VAL A 258 15.95 31.21 28.15
CA VAL A 258 15.71 32.64 28.42
C VAL A 258 15.97 33.52 27.19
N ASN A 259 16.87 33.13 26.29
CA ASN A 259 17.31 33.95 25.16
C ASN A 259 16.76 33.50 23.79
N ASN A 260 15.71 32.68 23.76
CA ASN A 260 15.32 31.99 22.54
C ASN A 260 14.96 32.95 21.38
N TYR A 261 15.64 32.79 20.24
CA TYR A 261 15.37 33.44 18.97
C TYR A 261 14.41 32.56 18.15
N ASP A 262 13.35 33.15 17.60
CA ASP A 262 12.50 32.50 16.60
C ASP A 262 13.33 32.12 15.36
N VAL A 263 13.40 30.82 15.07
CA VAL A 263 13.76 30.31 13.74
C VAL A 263 12.59 29.48 13.25
N GLU A 264 11.81 30.07 12.34
CA GLU A 264 10.89 29.33 11.50
C GLU A 264 11.69 28.39 10.58
N LEU A 265 11.40 27.10 10.64
CA LEU A 265 11.69 26.16 9.57
C LEU A 265 10.39 25.48 9.17
N THR A 266 9.92 25.86 7.98
CA THR A 266 8.84 25.20 7.25
C THR A 266 9.36 23.94 6.55
N GLU A 267 8.69 22.81 6.77
CA GLU A 267 8.37 21.79 5.77
C GLU A 267 7.15 21.01 6.29
N ASN A 268 6.04 21.01 5.55
CA ASN A 268 4.79 20.36 5.96
C ASN A 268 4.87 18.84 5.79
N LEU A 269 5.52 18.16 6.74
CA LEU A 269 5.21 16.79 7.13
C LEU A 269 4.26 16.87 8.35
N THR A 270 3.26 15.99 8.44
CA THR A 270 2.40 15.97 9.63
C THR A 270 3.21 15.57 10.87
N GLU A 271 2.90 16.11 12.06
CA GLU A 271 3.59 15.73 13.32
C GLU A 271 3.61 14.20 13.55
N GLU A 272 2.61 13.49 13.02
CA GLU A 272 2.50 12.02 13.05
C GLU A 272 3.50 11.33 12.11
N GLU A 273 3.82 11.91 10.96
CA GLU A 273 4.83 11.39 10.00
C GLU A 273 6.26 11.60 10.48
N ILE A 274 6.50 12.50 11.43
CA ILE A 274 7.80 12.69 12.07
C ILE A 274 7.96 11.73 13.26
N ASN A 275 6.86 11.35 13.92
CA ASN A 275 6.87 10.51 15.12
C ASN A 275 7.32 9.06 14.85
N SER A 276 8.44 8.66 15.45
CA SER A 276 9.02 7.32 15.30
C SER A 276 8.18 6.22 15.97
N ASP A 277 7.52 6.50 17.10
CA ASP A 277 6.62 5.56 17.77
C ASP A 277 5.37 5.26 16.93
N PHE A 278 4.83 6.27 16.22
CA PHE A 278 3.74 6.06 15.25
C PHE A 278 4.15 5.07 14.16
N LYS A 279 5.34 5.26 13.57
CA LYS A 279 5.88 4.37 12.53
C LYS A 279 6.13 2.95 13.06
N ILE A 280 6.59 2.82 14.30
CA ILE A 280 6.78 1.53 14.97
C ILE A 280 5.44 0.79 15.14
N GLU A 281 4.42 1.46 15.68
CA GLU A 281 3.09 0.87 15.87
C GLU A 281 2.46 0.46 14.53
N LEU A 282 2.60 1.31 13.51
CA LEU A 282 2.12 1.01 12.16
C LEU A 282 2.81 -0.24 11.57
N GLU A 283 4.13 -0.34 11.72
CA GLU A 283 4.89 -1.49 11.23
C GLU A 283 4.56 -2.79 11.99
N LYS A 284 4.35 -2.73 13.32
CA LYS A 284 3.82 -3.88 14.08
C LYS A 284 2.46 -4.32 13.53
N GLY A 285 1.57 -3.37 13.22
CA GLY A 285 0.28 -3.65 12.59
C GLY A 285 0.43 -4.46 11.30
N PHE A 286 1.31 -4.03 10.40
CA PHE A 286 1.58 -4.75 9.15
C PHE A 286 2.22 -6.13 9.35
N ILE A 287 3.12 -6.28 10.32
CA ILE A 287 3.73 -7.57 10.64
C ILE A 287 2.67 -8.57 11.10
N PHE A 288 1.82 -8.17 12.06
CA PHE A 288 0.76 -9.05 12.57
C PHE A 288 -0.29 -9.38 11.52
N GLU A 289 -0.62 -8.43 10.66
CA GLU A 289 -1.55 -8.63 9.54
C GLU A 289 -1.01 -9.70 8.58
N GLN A 290 0.22 -9.54 8.10
CA GLN A 290 0.84 -10.56 7.23
C GLN A 290 1.02 -11.90 7.94
N PHE A 291 1.41 -11.88 9.22
CA PHE A 291 1.59 -13.11 10.00
C PHE A 291 0.29 -13.88 10.16
N ALA A 292 -0.84 -13.18 10.33
CA ALA A 292 -2.16 -13.80 10.39
C ALA A 292 -2.46 -14.56 9.09
N PHE A 293 -2.18 -13.95 7.95
CA PHE A 293 -2.53 -14.51 6.65
C PHE A 293 -1.70 -15.75 6.26
N PHE A 294 -0.52 -15.94 6.84
CA PHE A 294 0.25 -17.19 6.72
C PHE A 294 -0.31 -18.36 7.55
N LYS A 295 -1.27 -18.13 8.45
CA LYS A 295 -1.83 -19.20 9.30
C LYS A 295 -2.86 -20.03 8.57
N ASP A 296 -2.86 -21.33 8.84
CA ASP A 296 -3.86 -22.25 8.29
C ASP A 296 -5.15 -22.23 9.13
N SER A 297 -5.03 -22.12 10.46
CA SER A 297 -6.17 -22.09 11.38
C SER A 297 -6.88 -20.74 11.37
N ILE A 298 -8.21 -20.77 11.27
CA ILE A 298 -9.06 -19.58 11.35
C ILE A 298 -8.93 -18.92 12.73
N ASP A 299 -8.79 -19.70 13.80
CA ASP A 299 -8.59 -19.16 15.16
C ASP A 299 -7.31 -18.35 15.26
N ASP A 300 -6.22 -18.85 14.69
CA ASP A 300 -4.95 -18.14 14.64
C ASP A 300 -5.06 -16.89 13.76
N LYS A 301 -5.72 -16.98 12.59
CA LYS A 301 -5.98 -15.80 11.74
C LYS A 301 -6.69 -14.70 12.53
N ILE A 302 -7.81 -15.02 13.18
CA ILE A 302 -8.59 -14.06 13.96
C ILE A 302 -7.74 -13.49 15.11
N LYS A 303 -6.99 -14.34 15.82
CA LYS A 303 -6.10 -13.92 16.92
C LYS A 303 -5.10 -12.87 16.45
N TYR A 304 -4.35 -13.13 15.38
CA TYR A 304 -3.32 -12.20 14.90
C TYR A 304 -3.91 -10.97 14.18
N ILE A 305 -5.06 -11.09 13.50
CA ILE A 305 -5.79 -9.94 12.96
C ILE A 305 -6.25 -9.00 14.08
N LYS A 306 -6.69 -9.53 15.23
CA LYS A 306 -7.05 -8.71 16.40
C LYS A 306 -5.86 -7.89 16.91
N PHE A 307 -4.65 -8.46 16.91
CA PHE A 307 -3.41 -7.71 17.22
C PHE A 307 -3.16 -6.60 16.19
N ALA A 308 -3.18 -6.94 14.90
CA ALA A 308 -2.98 -5.94 13.83
C ALA A 308 -4.00 -4.80 13.92
N LYS A 309 -5.28 -5.13 14.13
CA LYS A 309 -6.36 -4.16 14.34
C LYS A 309 -6.09 -3.25 15.53
N ALA A 310 -5.58 -3.78 16.64
CA ALA A 310 -5.25 -2.97 17.81
C ALA A 310 -4.17 -1.92 17.50
N PHE A 311 -3.10 -2.32 16.81
CA PHE A 311 -2.03 -1.41 16.37
C PHE A 311 -2.52 -0.35 15.37
N PHE A 312 -3.35 -0.74 14.38
CA PHE A 312 -3.95 0.22 13.44
C PHE A 312 -4.96 1.16 14.12
N SER A 313 -5.69 0.68 15.13
CA SER A 313 -6.63 1.51 15.90
C SER A 313 -5.87 2.56 16.71
N ASN A 314 -4.73 2.21 17.32
CA ASN A 314 -3.90 3.16 18.06
C ASN A 314 -3.47 4.33 17.18
N THR A 315 -3.08 4.03 15.94
CA THR A 315 -2.63 4.97 14.89
C THR A 315 -3.77 5.61 14.10
N LYS A 316 -5.03 5.40 14.51
CA LYS A 316 -6.25 5.89 13.82
C LYS A 316 -6.29 5.53 12.32
N ASN A 317 -5.65 4.43 11.95
CA ASN A 317 -5.54 4.00 10.58
C ASN A 317 -6.83 3.32 10.11
N ALA A 318 -7.29 3.65 8.89
CA ALA A 318 -8.51 3.10 8.30
C ALA A 318 -8.47 1.56 8.14
N ARG A 319 -7.28 0.94 8.08
CA ARG A 319 -7.11 -0.52 8.07
C ARG A 319 -7.73 -1.21 9.28
N SER A 320 -7.85 -0.54 10.43
CA SER A 320 -8.53 -1.10 11.60
C SER A 320 -9.99 -1.48 11.32
N TYR A 321 -10.68 -0.71 10.48
CA TYR A 321 -12.05 -1.02 10.04
C TYR A 321 -12.08 -2.20 9.06
N LEU A 322 -11.14 -2.25 8.10
CA LEU A 322 -10.99 -3.39 7.18
C LEU A 322 -10.75 -4.70 7.95
N LEU A 323 -9.83 -4.69 8.91
CA LEU A 323 -9.53 -5.88 9.71
C LEU A 323 -10.71 -6.31 10.59
N ASN A 324 -11.58 -5.37 10.98
CA ASN A 324 -12.83 -5.73 11.64
C ASN A 324 -13.75 -6.56 10.73
N ILE A 325 -13.84 -6.21 9.44
CA ILE A 325 -14.61 -6.98 8.45
C ILE A 325 -14.03 -8.40 8.33
N TYR A 326 -12.71 -8.55 8.25
CA TYR A 326 -12.07 -9.87 8.22
C TYR A 326 -12.38 -10.70 9.48
N ILE A 327 -12.37 -10.10 10.67
CA ILE A 327 -12.71 -10.81 11.92
C ILE A 327 -14.15 -11.32 11.88
N GLU A 328 -15.12 -10.46 11.54
CA GLU A 328 -16.54 -10.85 11.46
C GLU A 328 -16.77 -11.92 10.39
N TYR A 329 -16.10 -11.77 9.25
CA TYR A 329 -16.11 -12.76 8.18
C TYR A 329 -15.60 -14.13 8.66
N PHE A 330 -14.40 -14.19 9.26
CA PHE A 330 -13.85 -15.44 9.76
C PHE A 330 -14.66 -16.06 10.89
N ASN A 331 -15.27 -15.26 11.76
CA ASN A 331 -16.25 -15.75 12.75
C ASN A 331 -17.47 -16.40 12.06
N SER A 332 -17.95 -15.82 10.96
CA SER A 332 -19.03 -16.41 10.17
C SER A 332 -18.63 -17.75 9.57
N ILE A 333 -17.38 -17.88 9.12
CA ILE A 333 -16.85 -19.14 8.63
C ILE A 333 -16.76 -20.19 9.74
N LYS A 334 -16.33 -19.81 10.96
CA LYS A 334 -16.34 -20.72 12.11
C LYS A 334 -17.76 -21.19 12.47
N TYR A 335 -18.73 -20.28 12.46
CA TYR A 335 -20.11 -20.65 12.72
C TYR A 335 -20.62 -21.59 11.60
N LEU A 336 -20.30 -21.29 10.34
CA LEU A 336 -20.61 -22.17 9.22
C LEU A 336 -20.00 -23.57 9.36
N ASP A 337 -18.74 -23.68 9.80
CA ASP A 337 -18.07 -24.96 10.04
C ASP A 337 -18.76 -25.76 11.14
N SER A 338 -19.25 -25.10 12.20
CA SER A 338 -20.07 -25.73 13.24
C SER A 338 -21.42 -26.22 12.70
N LEU A 339 -22.08 -25.45 11.83
CA LEU A 339 -23.34 -25.84 11.21
C LEU A 339 -23.19 -27.02 10.25
N ILE A 340 -22.05 -27.12 9.58
CA ILE A 340 -21.76 -28.25 8.68
C ILE A 340 -21.64 -29.57 9.44
N GLN A 341 -21.29 -29.55 10.74
CA GLN A 341 -21.23 -30.76 11.56
C GLN A 341 -22.63 -31.27 11.95
N ASP A 342 -23.59 -30.36 12.08
CA ASP A 342 -24.95 -30.64 12.55
C ASP A 342 -25.96 -29.78 11.78
N TYR A 343 -26.12 -30.11 10.51
CA TYR A 343 -26.85 -29.29 9.54
C TYR A 343 -28.36 -29.54 9.58
N SER A 344 -29.12 -28.44 9.54
CA SER A 344 -30.53 -28.43 9.12
C SER A 344 -30.85 -27.06 8.52
N ILE A 345 -31.86 -27.00 7.65
CA ILE A 345 -32.36 -25.74 7.08
C ILE A 345 -32.77 -24.76 8.19
N VAL A 346 -33.36 -25.25 9.29
CA VAL A 346 -33.75 -24.42 10.45
C VAL A 346 -32.53 -23.76 11.09
N LYS A 347 -31.48 -24.54 11.43
CA LYS A 347 -30.23 -24.00 11.99
C LYS A 347 -29.51 -23.06 11.02
N TYR A 348 -29.65 -23.28 9.72
CA TYR A 348 -29.11 -22.37 8.71
C TYR A 348 -29.82 -21.01 8.69
N ASN A 349 -31.14 -20.98 8.94
CA ASN A 349 -31.87 -19.72 9.03
C ASN A 349 -31.40 -18.87 10.23
N ASP A 350 -31.02 -19.50 11.35
CA ASP A 350 -30.41 -18.79 12.48
C ASP A 350 -29.06 -18.16 12.10
N PHE A 351 -28.25 -18.88 11.31
CA PHE A 351 -26.99 -18.38 10.76
C PHE A 351 -27.19 -17.22 9.78
N ARG A 352 -28.22 -17.30 8.94
CA ARG A 352 -28.59 -16.23 8.01
C ARG A 352 -28.90 -14.92 8.74
N ASN A 353 -29.63 -15.00 9.86
CA ASN A 353 -29.94 -13.87 10.73
C ASN A 353 -28.71 -13.32 11.48
N TYR A 354 -27.72 -14.17 11.73
CA TYR A 354 -26.43 -13.74 12.27
C TYR A 354 -25.60 -12.98 11.22
N ILE A 355 -25.52 -13.50 9.99
CA ILE A 355 -24.71 -12.93 8.90
C ILE A 355 -25.20 -11.55 8.45
N ILE A 356 -26.52 -11.32 8.36
CA ILE A 356 -27.04 -10.02 7.88
C ILE A 356 -26.59 -8.86 8.78
N LYS A 357 -26.50 -9.09 10.10
CA LYS A 357 -26.05 -8.10 11.09
C LYS A 357 -24.60 -7.66 10.89
N ILE A 358 -23.79 -8.42 10.14
CA ILE A 358 -22.41 -8.04 9.82
C ILE A 358 -22.42 -6.92 8.79
N LYS A 359 -23.32 -6.95 7.80
CA LYS A 359 -23.43 -5.90 6.78
C LYS A 359 -23.75 -4.54 7.39
N ASP A 360 -24.67 -4.52 8.35
CA ASP A 360 -25.11 -3.29 9.03
C ASP A 360 -23.96 -2.60 9.79
N LYS A 361 -22.91 -3.35 10.14
CA LYS A 361 -21.72 -2.83 10.83
C LYS A 361 -20.66 -2.28 9.87
N VAL A 362 -20.77 -2.49 8.56
CA VAL A 362 -19.77 -2.05 7.58
C VAL A 362 -20.09 -0.64 7.09
N GLN A 363 -19.16 0.30 7.30
CA GLN A 363 -19.32 1.69 6.90
C GLN A 363 -19.01 1.87 5.41
N THR A 364 -19.81 2.69 4.71
CA THR A 364 -19.63 2.99 3.26
C THR A 364 -18.24 3.54 2.94
N GLN A 365 -17.70 4.41 3.78
CA GLN A 365 -16.36 4.97 3.63
C GLN A 365 -15.25 3.91 3.68
N THR A 366 -15.46 2.79 4.40
CA THR A 366 -14.51 1.67 4.40
C THR A 366 -14.46 0.97 3.04
N LEU A 367 -15.61 0.86 2.35
CA LEU A 367 -15.71 0.22 1.03
C LEU A 367 -15.09 1.06 -0.09
N GLU A 368 -15.15 2.39 0.03
CA GLU A 368 -14.47 3.31 -0.88
C GLU A 368 -12.95 3.24 -0.71
N ASN A 369 -12.47 3.25 0.53
CA ASN A 369 -11.04 3.18 0.85
C ASN A 369 -10.41 1.81 0.57
N PHE A 370 -11.19 0.72 0.68
CA PHE A 370 -10.72 -0.65 0.48
C PHE A 370 -11.65 -1.43 -0.44
N PRO A 371 -11.59 -1.23 -1.78
CA PRO A 371 -12.48 -1.89 -2.74
C PRO A 371 -12.45 -3.42 -2.68
N GLU A 372 -11.35 -4.01 -2.22
CA GLU A 372 -11.15 -5.46 -2.10
C GLU A 372 -12.07 -6.11 -1.05
N SER A 373 -12.55 -5.31 -0.08
CA SER A 373 -13.57 -5.75 0.87
C SER A 373 -14.91 -6.11 0.20
N LYS A 374 -15.13 -5.72 -1.06
CA LYS A 374 -16.28 -6.15 -1.87
C LYS A 374 -16.31 -7.66 -2.07
N ASN A 375 -15.16 -8.33 -2.15
CA ASN A 375 -15.12 -9.79 -2.28
C ASN A 375 -15.60 -10.44 -0.98
N LEU A 376 -15.15 -9.95 0.18
CA LEU A 376 -15.65 -10.42 1.49
C LEU A 376 -17.16 -10.24 1.62
N LEU A 377 -17.66 -9.06 1.22
CA LEU A 377 -19.09 -8.77 1.22
C LEU A 377 -19.86 -9.67 0.24
N PHE A 378 -19.30 -9.97 -0.94
CA PHE A 378 -19.93 -10.91 -1.86
C PHE A 378 -20.16 -12.28 -1.20
N PHE A 379 -19.17 -12.82 -0.47
CA PHE A 379 -19.35 -14.11 0.20
C PHE A 379 -20.36 -14.03 1.36
N ILE A 380 -20.41 -12.90 2.06
CA ILE A 380 -21.46 -12.61 3.06
C ILE A 380 -22.84 -12.57 2.38
N ASP A 381 -22.96 -11.96 1.19
CA ASP A 381 -24.19 -11.92 0.40
C ASP A 381 -24.64 -13.32 -0.03
N ILE A 382 -23.71 -14.10 -0.59
CA ILE A 382 -23.94 -15.50 -1.01
C ILE A 382 -24.44 -16.35 0.16
N LEU A 383 -23.77 -16.27 1.31
CA LEU A 383 -24.16 -17.03 2.50
C LEU A 383 -25.47 -16.52 3.09
N HIS A 384 -25.75 -15.23 2.99
CA HIS A 384 -27.04 -14.70 3.40
C HIS A 384 -28.18 -15.19 2.50
N ILE A 385 -27.97 -15.24 1.18
CA ILE A 385 -29.04 -15.56 0.23
C ILE A 385 -29.23 -17.08 0.09
N PHE A 386 -28.26 -17.90 0.45
CA PHE A 386 -28.39 -19.35 0.40
C PHE A 386 -29.63 -19.85 1.17
N ASN A 387 -30.36 -20.78 0.54
CA ASN A 387 -31.66 -21.29 0.99
C ASN A 387 -32.83 -20.27 1.01
N SER A 388 -32.65 -19.05 0.47
CA SER A 388 -33.76 -18.11 0.35
C SER A 388 -34.82 -18.58 -0.65
N LYS A 389 -36.09 -18.42 -0.28
CA LYS A 389 -37.26 -18.57 -1.16
C LYS A 389 -37.84 -17.22 -1.64
N ASP A 390 -37.24 -16.10 -1.24
CA ASP A 390 -37.70 -14.75 -1.63
C ASP A 390 -37.34 -14.46 -3.10
N GLU A 391 -38.31 -13.99 -3.88
CA GLU A 391 -38.12 -13.62 -5.29
C GLU A 391 -37.10 -12.48 -5.46
N ASN A 392 -37.04 -11.53 -4.52
CA ASN A 392 -36.07 -10.42 -4.60
C ASN A 392 -34.64 -10.93 -4.44
N ASP A 393 -34.42 -11.88 -3.54
CA ASP A 393 -33.11 -12.51 -3.32
C ASP A 393 -32.66 -13.32 -4.54
N LEU A 394 -33.59 -13.99 -5.22
CA LEU A 394 -33.34 -14.72 -6.47
C LEU A 394 -32.88 -13.77 -7.58
N GLU A 395 -33.51 -12.60 -7.72
CA GLU A 395 -33.08 -11.57 -8.68
C GLU A 395 -31.66 -11.07 -8.38
N ILE A 396 -31.34 -10.85 -7.09
CA ILE A 396 -30.00 -10.46 -6.65
C ILE A 396 -28.96 -11.51 -7.04
N VAL A 397 -29.19 -12.80 -6.74
CA VAL A 397 -28.25 -13.87 -7.11
C VAL A 397 -28.11 -14.01 -8.62
N PHE A 398 -29.21 -13.88 -9.36
CA PHE A 398 -29.18 -13.93 -10.82
C PHE A 398 -28.29 -12.82 -11.40
N ASN A 399 -28.41 -11.60 -10.90
CA ASN A 399 -27.56 -10.48 -11.27
C ASN A 399 -26.08 -10.73 -10.89
N LEU A 400 -25.81 -11.33 -9.74
CA LEU A 400 -24.45 -11.72 -9.32
C LEU A 400 -23.85 -12.79 -10.26
N VAL A 401 -24.65 -13.74 -10.75
CA VAL A 401 -24.21 -14.70 -11.78
C VAL A 401 -23.87 -13.99 -13.09
N GLN A 402 -24.69 -13.03 -13.53
CA GLN A 402 -24.41 -12.28 -14.76
C GLN A 402 -23.16 -11.41 -14.63
N LYS A 403 -22.98 -10.73 -13.50
CA LYS A 403 -21.82 -9.87 -13.26
C LYS A 403 -20.52 -10.67 -13.19
N SER A 404 -20.50 -11.80 -12.47
CA SER A 404 -19.31 -12.68 -12.43
C SER A 404 -18.97 -13.28 -13.80
N ILE A 405 -19.95 -13.45 -14.70
CA ILE A 405 -19.71 -13.82 -16.11
C ILE A 405 -18.99 -12.69 -16.86
N GLN A 406 -19.34 -11.44 -16.64
CA GLN A 406 -18.71 -10.28 -17.29
C GLN A 406 -17.29 -10.03 -16.76
N GLU A 407 -17.07 -10.21 -15.45
CA GLU A 407 -15.77 -10.01 -14.80
C GLU A 407 -14.81 -11.20 -14.96
N ASN A 408 -15.32 -12.31 -15.51
CA ASN A 408 -14.59 -13.54 -15.80
C ASN A 408 -13.99 -14.25 -14.55
N ASP A 409 -14.63 -14.06 -13.39
CA ASP A 409 -14.24 -14.72 -12.15
C ASP A 409 -14.88 -16.11 -12.07
N ILE A 410 -14.08 -17.14 -12.35
CA ILE A 410 -14.52 -18.53 -12.42
C ILE A 410 -15.07 -19.00 -11.07
N LEU A 411 -14.49 -18.53 -9.96
CA LEU A 411 -14.76 -19.01 -8.61
C LEU A 411 -16.05 -18.37 -8.08
N LEU A 412 -16.18 -17.05 -8.19
CA LEU A 412 -17.41 -16.34 -7.84
C LEU A 412 -18.60 -16.82 -8.69
N LYS A 413 -18.36 -17.10 -9.98
CA LYS A 413 -19.38 -17.66 -10.88
C LYS A 413 -19.84 -19.05 -10.45
N ALA A 414 -18.93 -19.93 -10.04
CA ALA A 414 -19.28 -21.27 -9.59
C ALA A 414 -20.13 -21.24 -8.31
N VAL A 415 -19.75 -20.37 -7.37
CA VAL A 415 -20.48 -20.16 -6.11
C VAL A 415 -21.88 -19.59 -6.38
N ALA A 416 -21.99 -18.49 -7.14
CA ALA A 416 -23.26 -17.85 -7.43
C ALA A 416 -24.23 -18.78 -8.16
N LYS A 417 -23.74 -19.58 -9.13
CA LYS A 417 -24.56 -20.60 -9.81
C LYS A 417 -25.05 -21.70 -8.87
N THR A 418 -24.20 -22.12 -7.94
CA THR A 418 -24.55 -23.16 -6.96
C THR A 418 -25.67 -22.65 -6.05
N VAL A 419 -25.60 -21.40 -5.57
CA VAL A 419 -26.66 -20.77 -4.79
C VAL A 419 -27.96 -20.64 -5.59
N LEU A 420 -27.88 -20.11 -6.82
CA LEU A 420 -29.07 -19.92 -7.66
C LEU A 420 -29.79 -21.24 -7.91
N PHE A 421 -29.07 -22.29 -8.30
CA PHE A 421 -29.63 -23.62 -8.55
C PHE A 421 -30.27 -24.20 -7.29
N ASN A 422 -29.60 -24.07 -6.14
CA ASN A 422 -30.10 -24.54 -4.86
C ASN A 422 -31.42 -23.85 -4.49
N ASN A 423 -31.47 -22.52 -4.61
CA ASN A 423 -32.65 -21.74 -4.22
C ASN A 423 -33.84 -21.99 -5.16
N LEU A 424 -33.62 -22.10 -6.48
CA LEU A 424 -34.68 -22.44 -7.44
C LEU A 424 -35.28 -23.83 -7.19
N ILE A 425 -34.47 -24.78 -6.73
CA ILE A 425 -34.98 -26.11 -6.38
C ILE A 425 -35.81 -26.07 -5.10
N LEU A 426 -35.41 -25.24 -4.13
CA LEU A 426 -36.15 -25.06 -2.87
C LEU A 426 -37.52 -24.39 -3.06
N THR A 427 -37.70 -23.60 -4.11
CA THR A 427 -39.00 -22.99 -4.42
C THR A 427 -39.97 -23.97 -5.09
N GLU A 428 -39.48 -25.06 -5.67
CA GLU A 428 -40.27 -26.02 -6.48
C GLU A 428 -40.59 -27.34 -5.74
N ILE A 429 -40.03 -27.56 -4.54
CA ILE A 429 -40.25 -28.78 -3.75
C ILE A 429 -41.26 -28.51 -2.63
N ASP A 430 -42.31 -29.34 -2.57
CA ASP A 430 -43.29 -29.37 -1.47
C ASP A 430 -42.65 -29.86 -0.15
N GLU A 431 -43.01 -29.25 0.98
CA GLU A 431 -42.38 -29.43 2.31
C GLU A 431 -42.54 -30.85 2.93
N GLU A 432 -43.14 -31.80 2.21
CA GLU A 432 -43.47 -33.15 2.73
C GLU A 432 -42.25 -34.09 2.87
N ASN A 433 -41.01 -33.67 2.56
CA ASN A 433 -39.83 -34.55 2.51
C ASN A 433 -38.53 -33.93 3.07
N ASP A 434 -38.60 -33.35 4.27
CA ASP A 434 -37.55 -32.59 4.98
C ASP A 434 -36.14 -33.23 4.99
N ASN A 435 -36.02 -34.55 5.16
CA ASN A 435 -34.70 -35.20 5.25
C ASN A 435 -33.94 -35.17 3.92
N SER A 436 -34.66 -35.36 2.80
CA SER A 436 -34.05 -35.34 1.46
C SER A 436 -33.61 -33.93 1.06
N LEU A 437 -34.34 -32.92 1.52
CA LEU A 437 -34.07 -31.51 1.27
C LEU A 437 -32.86 -31.03 2.07
N ASN A 438 -32.75 -31.44 3.33
CA ASN A 438 -31.58 -31.21 4.17
C ASN A 438 -30.32 -31.83 3.55
N ASP A 439 -30.38 -33.08 3.08
CA ASP A 439 -29.23 -33.74 2.43
C ASP A 439 -28.77 -33.02 1.15
N TYR A 440 -29.73 -32.54 0.34
CA TYR A 440 -29.44 -31.81 -0.90
C TYR A 440 -28.77 -30.45 -0.62
N THR A 441 -29.39 -29.64 0.24
CA THR A 441 -28.88 -28.31 0.60
C THR A 441 -27.54 -28.40 1.33
N PHE A 442 -27.35 -29.40 2.19
CA PHE A 442 -26.09 -29.68 2.86
C PHE A 442 -24.93 -29.92 1.89
N LYS A 443 -25.14 -30.72 0.83
CA LYS A 443 -24.11 -30.99 -0.20
C LYS A 443 -23.69 -29.71 -0.92
N ASN A 444 -24.66 -28.86 -1.28
CA ASN A 444 -24.38 -27.59 -1.92
C ASN A 444 -23.66 -26.62 -0.98
N LEU A 445 -24.04 -26.60 0.30
CA LEU A 445 -23.39 -25.76 1.31
C LEU A 445 -21.92 -26.14 1.52
N LYS A 446 -21.60 -27.44 1.58
CA LYS A 446 -20.21 -27.93 1.63
C LYS A 446 -19.41 -27.47 0.42
N ARG A 447 -19.99 -27.54 -0.77
CA ARG A 447 -19.35 -27.08 -2.00
C ARG A 447 -19.09 -25.56 -1.98
N ILE A 448 -20.05 -24.76 -1.50
CA ILE A 448 -19.86 -23.31 -1.30
C ILE A 448 -18.74 -23.05 -0.30
N ARG A 449 -18.71 -23.80 0.81
CA ARG A 449 -17.66 -23.69 1.84
C ARG A 449 -16.26 -24.00 1.30
N GLU A 450 -16.13 -25.00 0.43
CA GLU A 450 -14.87 -25.34 -0.26
C GLU A 450 -14.40 -24.21 -1.18
N TYR A 451 -15.30 -23.63 -1.97
CA TYR A 451 -14.96 -22.47 -2.80
C TYR A 451 -14.55 -21.26 -1.96
N ILE A 452 -15.24 -21.00 -0.85
CA ILE A 452 -14.87 -19.93 0.09
C ILE A 452 -13.45 -20.12 0.64
N ASN A 453 -13.04 -21.37 0.96
CA ASN A 453 -11.66 -21.64 1.36
C ASN A 453 -10.65 -21.28 0.26
N GLN A 454 -10.97 -21.56 -1.00
CA GLN A 454 -10.08 -21.36 -2.13
C GLN A 454 -9.99 -19.89 -2.59
N GLY A 455 -11.03 -19.08 -2.39
CA GLY A 455 -11.10 -17.70 -2.88
C GLY A 455 -10.95 -16.59 -1.83
N VAL A 456 -11.01 -16.90 -0.52
CA VAL A 456 -10.98 -15.88 0.56
C VAL A 456 -9.89 -16.12 1.60
N LEU A 457 -9.48 -17.38 1.83
CA LEU A 457 -8.41 -17.69 2.78
C LEU A 457 -7.02 -17.64 2.14
N SER A 458 -6.92 -17.65 0.82
CA SER A 458 -5.73 -17.24 0.08
C SER A 458 -5.63 -15.72 0.15
N VAL A 459 -5.10 -15.19 1.25
CA VAL A 459 -4.60 -13.81 1.23
C VAL A 459 -3.22 -13.83 0.64
N GLU A 460 -3.21 -13.96 -0.67
CA GLU A 460 -2.54 -12.98 -1.48
C GLU A 460 -3.63 -12.49 -2.43
N GLU A 461 -3.90 -11.19 -2.50
CA GLU A 461 -4.09 -10.64 -3.86
C GLU A 461 -2.73 -10.99 -4.47
N SER A 462 -2.67 -12.11 -5.20
CA SER A 462 -1.39 -12.61 -5.68
C SER A 462 -0.75 -11.48 -6.48
N ILE A 463 0.58 -11.47 -6.55
CA ILE A 463 1.24 -10.58 -7.52
C ILE A 463 0.55 -10.80 -8.87
N GLU A 464 0.14 -12.03 -9.22
CA GLU A 464 -0.68 -12.30 -10.39
C GLU A 464 -2.04 -11.60 -10.39
N ASP A 465 -2.83 -11.58 -9.32
CA ASP A 465 -4.16 -10.95 -9.27
C ASP A 465 -4.10 -9.43 -9.34
N LYS A 466 -3.15 -8.83 -8.61
CA LYS A 466 -2.88 -7.38 -8.69
C LYS A 466 -2.36 -7.01 -10.08
N HIS A 467 -1.42 -7.78 -10.63
CA HIS A 467 -0.96 -7.58 -12.00
C HIS A 467 -2.08 -7.83 -13.01
N GLU A 468 -2.97 -8.80 -12.81
CA GLU A 468 -4.07 -9.10 -13.73
C GLU A 468 -5.10 -7.99 -13.71
N LYS A 469 -5.41 -7.43 -12.53
CA LYS A 469 -6.26 -6.26 -12.36
C LYS A 469 -5.64 -5.01 -12.99
N GLU A 470 -4.37 -4.71 -12.71
CA GLU A 470 -3.64 -3.61 -13.36
C GLU A 470 -3.58 -3.80 -14.88
N LEU A 471 -3.37 -5.03 -15.37
CA LEU A 471 -3.40 -5.37 -16.79
C LEU A 471 -4.80 -5.21 -17.39
N LYS A 472 -5.86 -5.60 -16.69
CA LYS A 472 -7.26 -5.41 -17.12
C LYS A 472 -7.60 -3.94 -17.22
N GLU A 473 -7.28 -3.15 -16.19
CA GLU A 473 -7.48 -1.70 -16.17
C GLU A 473 -6.67 -1.00 -17.29
N LYS A 474 -5.40 -1.39 -17.49
CA LYS A 474 -4.58 -0.89 -18.60
C LYS A 474 -5.15 -1.24 -19.96
N LYS A 475 -5.66 -2.47 -20.16
CA LYS A 475 -6.32 -2.87 -21.42
C LYS A 475 -7.56 -2.03 -21.67
N VAL A 476 -8.38 -1.77 -20.65
CA VAL A 476 -9.56 -0.91 -20.77
C VAL A 476 -9.15 0.52 -21.13
N TYR A 477 -8.14 1.07 -20.46
CA TYR A 477 -7.61 2.40 -20.75
C TYR A 477 -7.12 2.52 -22.19
N TRP A 478 -6.29 1.58 -22.66
CA TRP A 478 -5.76 1.62 -24.02
C TRP A 478 -6.81 1.32 -25.08
N LYS A 479 -7.80 0.47 -24.79
CA LYS A 479 -8.94 0.24 -25.69
C LYS A 479 -9.78 1.51 -25.85
N LYS A 480 -9.96 2.30 -24.77
CA LYS A 480 -10.59 3.62 -24.85
C LYS A 480 -9.77 4.60 -25.69
N ARG A 481 -8.45 4.64 -25.49
CA ARG A 481 -7.52 5.48 -26.27
C ARG A 481 -7.45 5.11 -27.75
N ILE A 482 -7.51 3.82 -28.11
CA ILE A 482 -7.56 3.37 -29.51
C ILE A 482 -8.87 3.79 -30.18
N ASN A 483 -9.96 3.88 -29.41
CA ASN A 483 -11.25 4.36 -29.93
C ASN A 483 -11.27 5.88 -30.14
N GLU A 484 -10.37 6.63 -29.49
CA GLU A 484 -10.12 8.04 -29.81
C GLU A 484 -9.48 8.16 -31.21
N ASP A 485 -9.68 9.28 -31.90
CA ASP A 485 -9.01 9.52 -33.19
C ASP A 485 -7.53 9.87 -32.99
N GLU A 486 -6.71 9.61 -34.01
CA GLU A 486 -5.32 10.10 -34.03
C GLU A 486 -5.28 11.61 -33.89
N GLY A 487 -4.21 12.11 -33.27
CA GLY A 487 -4.08 13.53 -33.02
C GLY A 487 -2.67 13.94 -32.68
N GLU A 488 -2.52 15.13 -32.10
CA GLU A 488 -1.21 15.72 -31.82
C GLU A 488 -0.32 14.88 -30.90
N LYS A 489 -0.92 14.05 -30.03
CA LYS A 489 -0.22 13.27 -29.01
C LYS A 489 -0.42 11.75 -29.15
N LEU A 490 -1.10 11.29 -30.19
CA LEU A 490 -1.41 9.87 -30.39
C LEU A 490 -1.37 9.54 -31.88
N GLU A 491 -0.54 8.55 -32.25
CA GLU A 491 -0.42 8.03 -33.61
C GLU A 491 -0.45 6.50 -33.59
N PHE A 492 -1.07 5.90 -34.60
CA PHE A 492 -1.12 4.46 -34.81
C PHE A 492 -0.22 4.05 -36.00
N LYS A 493 0.41 2.88 -35.86
CA LYS A 493 1.04 2.16 -36.97
C LYS A 493 0.74 0.68 -36.81
N ALA A 494 0.20 0.08 -37.86
CA ALA A 494 -0.24 -1.31 -37.77
C ALA A 494 0.93 -2.32 -37.70
N THR A 495 2.08 -1.98 -38.27
CA THR A 495 3.33 -2.76 -38.19
C THR A 495 4.54 -1.82 -38.09
N PHE A 496 5.69 -2.37 -37.70
CA PHE A 496 6.97 -1.68 -37.69
C PHE A 496 7.89 -2.10 -38.82
N ILE A 497 7.73 -3.32 -39.37
CA ILE A 497 8.63 -3.88 -40.40
C ILE A 497 7.83 -4.47 -41.56
N THR A 498 6.79 -5.24 -41.24
CA THR A 498 6.10 -6.07 -42.23
C THR A 498 5.16 -5.23 -43.09
N PRO A 499 5.28 -5.28 -44.43
CA PRO A 499 4.35 -4.61 -45.32
C PRO A 499 2.94 -5.16 -45.18
N ILE A 500 1.96 -4.27 -45.06
CA ILE A 500 0.55 -4.64 -44.91
C ILE A 500 -0.15 -4.48 -46.25
N PRO A 501 -1.15 -5.33 -46.57
CA PRO A 501 -1.97 -5.15 -47.75
C PRO A 501 -2.71 -3.81 -47.77
N THR A 502 -2.79 -3.20 -48.96
CA THR A 502 -3.54 -1.95 -49.18
C THR A 502 -5.03 -2.14 -48.92
N ASN A 503 -5.79 -1.05 -48.75
CA ASN A 503 -7.25 -1.11 -48.54
C ASN A 503 -7.99 -1.93 -49.62
N ASP A 504 -7.54 -1.89 -50.88
CA ASP A 504 -8.12 -2.68 -51.96
C ASP A 504 -7.73 -4.17 -51.87
N GLN A 505 -6.49 -4.47 -51.47
CA GLN A 505 -6.06 -5.85 -51.20
C GLN A 505 -6.80 -6.43 -49.98
N ASN A 506 -7.05 -5.64 -48.95
CA ASN A 506 -7.86 -6.04 -47.78
C ASN A 506 -9.31 -6.36 -48.17
N ARG A 507 -9.92 -5.56 -49.06
CA ARG A 507 -11.26 -5.88 -49.62
C ARG A 507 -11.28 -7.20 -50.39
N ILE A 508 -10.23 -7.46 -51.18
CA ILE A 508 -10.08 -8.73 -51.90
C ILE A 508 -9.91 -9.89 -50.92
N LEU A 509 -9.08 -9.73 -49.89
CA LEU A 509 -8.86 -10.74 -48.84
C LEU A 509 -10.14 -11.03 -48.06
N GLU A 510 -10.89 -10.01 -47.63
CA GLU A 510 -12.18 -10.18 -46.95
C GLU A 510 -13.20 -10.92 -47.84
N GLY A 511 -13.23 -10.62 -49.14
CA GLY A 511 -14.07 -11.32 -50.12
C GLY A 511 -13.70 -12.80 -50.25
N LEU A 512 -12.40 -13.09 -50.35
CA LEU A 512 -11.87 -14.46 -50.43
C LEU A 512 -12.10 -15.25 -49.13
N GLU A 513 -11.98 -14.62 -47.96
CA GLU A 513 -12.26 -15.26 -46.66
C GLU A 513 -13.75 -15.55 -46.45
N LYS A 514 -14.64 -14.67 -46.92
CA LYS A 514 -16.09 -14.93 -46.93
C LYS A 514 -16.45 -16.09 -47.87
N GLN A 515 -15.78 -16.22 -49.02
CA GLN A 515 -15.93 -17.37 -49.91
C GLN A 515 -15.39 -18.66 -49.27
N LEU A 516 -14.26 -18.59 -48.58
CA LEU A 516 -13.66 -19.71 -47.86
C LEU A 516 -14.61 -20.26 -46.77
N LYS A 517 -15.31 -19.39 -46.03
CA LYS A 517 -16.27 -19.78 -44.99
C LYS A 517 -17.55 -20.45 -45.52
N LYS A 518 -17.88 -20.26 -46.81
CA LYS A 518 -19.10 -20.79 -47.44
C LYS A 518 -18.87 -22.04 -48.31
N GLU A 519 -17.62 -22.34 -48.65
CA GLU A 519 -17.27 -23.38 -49.62
C GLU A 519 -16.99 -24.73 -48.92
N GLN A 520 -17.53 -25.84 -49.47
CA GLN A 520 -17.39 -27.19 -48.88
C GLN A 520 -16.44 -28.10 -49.67
N SER A 521 -16.06 -27.73 -50.89
CA SER A 521 -15.14 -28.51 -51.73
C SER A 521 -13.67 -28.28 -51.37
N LYS A 522 -12.95 -29.37 -51.06
CA LYS A 522 -11.51 -29.34 -50.71
C LYS A 522 -10.61 -28.73 -51.80
N GLU A 523 -10.91 -28.97 -53.08
CA GLU A 523 -10.11 -28.41 -54.19
C GLU A 523 -10.27 -26.90 -54.31
N LYS A 524 -11.50 -26.38 -54.16
CA LYS A 524 -11.75 -24.95 -54.19
C LYS A 524 -11.19 -24.23 -52.96
N ILE A 525 -11.28 -24.86 -51.79
CA ILE A 525 -10.67 -24.35 -50.55
C ILE A 525 -9.16 -24.17 -50.73
N ASN A 526 -8.47 -25.14 -51.31
CA ASN A 526 -7.03 -25.04 -51.56
C ASN A 526 -6.70 -23.94 -52.59
N LYS A 527 -7.52 -23.78 -53.62
CA LYS A 527 -7.34 -22.71 -54.63
C LYS A 527 -7.57 -21.31 -54.06
N ILE A 528 -8.55 -21.15 -53.16
CA ILE A 528 -8.82 -19.89 -52.45
C ILE A 528 -7.67 -19.57 -51.49
N LYS A 529 -7.17 -20.56 -50.74
CA LYS A 529 -5.99 -20.39 -49.86
C LYS A 529 -4.75 -19.95 -50.63
N SER A 530 -4.48 -20.57 -51.78
CA SER A 530 -3.36 -20.20 -52.65
C SER A 530 -3.48 -18.76 -53.16
N LYS A 531 -4.68 -18.30 -53.56
CA LYS A 531 -4.91 -16.89 -53.93
C LYS A 531 -4.75 -15.92 -52.77
N ILE A 532 -5.15 -16.31 -51.56
CA ILE A 532 -4.96 -15.50 -50.35
C ILE A 532 -3.47 -15.34 -50.06
N GLU A 533 -2.67 -16.41 -50.18
CA GLU A 533 -1.21 -16.34 -50.04
C GLU A 533 -0.57 -15.47 -51.13
N GLU A 534 -0.99 -15.62 -52.38
CA GLU A 534 -0.49 -14.82 -53.50
C GLU A 534 -0.74 -13.32 -53.28
N VAL A 535 -1.94 -12.93 -52.85
CA VAL A 535 -2.26 -11.51 -52.55
C VAL A 535 -1.45 -10.98 -51.36
N LYS A 536 -1.14 -11.83 -50.37
CA LYS A 536 -0.29 -11.46 -49.22
C LYS A 536 1.19 -11.35 -49.58
N ASP A 537 1.66 -12.16 -50.53
CA ASP A 537 3.06 -12.19 -50.95
C ASP A 537 3.44 -11.08 -51.94
N LEU A 538 2.47 -10.48 -52.63
CA LEU A 538 2.69 -9.33 -53.52
C LEU A 538 3.42 -8.15 -52.81
N ASN A 539 3.28 -8.00 -51.49
CA ASN A 539 3.92 -6.91 -50.74
C ASN A 539 5.30 -7.25 -50.18
N LYS A 540 5.68 -8.54 -50.08
CA LYS A 540 7.01 -8.94 -49.57
C LYS A 540 8.14 -8.71 -50.58
N ASN A 541 7.81 -8.55 -51.86
CA ASN A 541 8.79 -8.50 -52.95
C ASN A 541 9.27 -7.08 -53.31
N VAL A 542 8.84 -6.04 -52.59
CA VAL A 542 9.34 -4.67 -52.78
C VAL A 542 10.62 -4.47 -51.95
N LYS A 543 11.77 -4.41 -52.59
CA LYS A 543 13.05 -4.15 -51.89
C LYS A 543 13.03 -2.76 -51.23
N GLY A 544 13.33 -2.69 -49.94
CA GLY A 544 13.50 -1.44 -49.19
C GLY A 544 12.23 -0.87 -48.55
N ILE A 545 11.07 -1.54 -48.70
CA ILE A 545 9.80 -1.10 -48.11
C ILE A 545 9.81 -1.17 -46.57
N ASP A 546 10.56 -2.12 -46.02
CA ASP A 546 10.81 -2.29 -44.58
C ASP A 546 11.43 -1.02 -43.98
N LYS A 547 12.40 -0.43 -44.67
CA LYS A 547 13.06 0.81 -44.25
C LYS A 547 12.10 2.00 -44.22
N ILE A 548 11.18 2.07 -45.18
CA ILE A 548 10.18 3.14 -45.26
C ILE A 548 9.20 3.03 -44.08
N ILE A 549 8.76 1.81 -43.73
CA ILE A 549 7.86 1.56 -42.60
C ILE A 549 8.54 1.91 -41.27
N ILE A 550 9.77 1.44 -41.08
CA ILE A 550 10.59 1.78 -39.90
C ILE A 550 10.75 3.30 -39.80
N HIS A 551 11.14 3.95 -40.90
CA HIS A 551 11.32 5.40 -40.95
C HIS A 551 10.04 6.16 -40.58
N SER A 552 8.86 5.70 -41.02
CA SER A 552 7.58 6.31 -40.69
C SER A 552 7.31 6.33 -39.18
N ALA A 553 7.57 5.23 -38.49
CA ALA A 553 7.44 5.12 -37.04
C ALA A 553 8.47 6.01 -36.31
N LEU A 554 9.75 5.96 -36.72
CA LEU A 554 10.82 6.74 -36.08
C LEU A 554 10.69 8.24 -36.33
N LYS A 555 10.25 8.64 -37.53
CA LYS A 555 9.86 10.01 -37.87
C LYS A 555 8.81 10.55 -36.89
N THR A 556 7.83 9.74 -36.52
CA THR A 556 6.79 10.12 -35.56
C THR A 556 7.38 10.34 -34.17
N ILE A 557 8.28 9.45 -33.72
CA ILE A 557 8.97 9.58 -32.44
C ILE A 557 9.78 10.89 -32.39
N CYS A 558 10.54 11.19 -33.45
CA CYS A 558 11.28 12.45 -33.59
C CYS A 558 10.34 13.65 -33.46
N ALA A 559 9.21 13.62 -34.17
CA ALA A 559 8.22 14.69 -34.16
C ALA A 559 7.57 14.90 -32.79
N PHE A 560 7.28 13.83 -32.05
CA PHE A 560 6.77 13.93 -30.67
C PHE A 560 7.80 14.52 -29.71
N ALA A 561 9.06 14.05 -29.77
CA ALA A 561 10.12 14.56 -28.91
C ALA A 561 10.37 16.07 -29.12
N ASN A 562 10.31 16.53 -30.37
CA ASN A 562 10.51 17.93 -30.70
C ASN A 562 9.32 18.86 -30.34
N THR A 563 8.14 18.31 -30.07
CA THR A 563 6.92 19.10 -29.81
C THR A 563 6.45 18.99 -28.36
N ASN A 564 5.32 18.33 -28.09
CA ASN A 564 4.67 18.26 -26.78
C ASN A 564 4.79 16.86 -26.13
N GLY A 565 5.63 15.99 -26.69
CA GLY A 565 5.59 14.56 -26.40
C GLY A 565 4.34 13.90 -26.99
N GLY A 566 4.23 12.60 -26.81
CA GLY A 566 3.13 11.84 -27.37
C GLY A 566 3.28 10.34 -27.17
N VAL A 567 2.35 9.59 -27.74
CA VAL A 567 2.32 8.14 -27.71
C VAL A 567 2.20 7.61 -29.12
N LEU A 568 3.12 6.73 -29.50
CA LEU A 568 3.02 5.91 -30.71
C LEU A 568 2.54 4.51 -30.32
N LEU A 569 1.45 4.04 -30.92
CA LEU A 569 0.99 2.66 -30.79
C LEU A 569 1.39 1.86 -32.03
N LEU A 570 2.21 0.84 -31.83
CA LEU A 570 2.56 -0.14 -32.86
C LEU A 570 1.70 -1.40 -32.71
N GLY A 571 1.19 -1.93 -33.81
CA GLY A 571 0.24 -3.06 -33.82
C GLY A 571 -1.23 -2.64 -33.91
N VAL A 572 -1.52 -1.36 -34.18
CA VAL A 572 -2.87 -0.80 -34.32
C VAL A 572 -2.98 -0.10 -35.67
N SER A 573 -4.02 -0.38 -36.46
CA SER A 573 -4.28 0.27 -37.74
C SER A 573 -5.10 1.54 -37.61
N ASP A 574 -5.03 2.38 -38.65
CA ASP A 574 -5.75 3.66 -38.75
C ASP A 574 -7.28 3.48 -38.65
N ASP A 575 -7.81 2.29 -38.97
CA ASP A 575 -9.23 1.93 -38.78
C ASP A 575 -9.55 1.48 -37.34
N LYS A 576 -8.64 1.74 -36.38
CA LYS A 576 -8.75 1.45 -34.94
C LYS A 576 -8.77 -0.04 -34.60
N LYS A 577 -8.43 -0.91 -35.56
CA LYS A 577 -8.31 -2.35 -35.30
C LYS A 577 -6.94 -2.71 -34.74
N ILE A 578 -6.93 -3.63 -33.80
CA ILE A 578 -5.68 -4.21 -33.29
C ILE A 578 -5.24 -5.28 -34.30
N PHE A 579 -4.16 -5.00 -35.01
CA PHE A 579 -3.58 -5.89 -36.01
C PHE A 579 -2.59 -6.88 -35.40
N GLY A 580 -1.89 -6.45 -34.34
CA GLY A 580 -0.90 -7.25 -33.63
C GLY A 580 0.50 -7.23 -34.28
N LEU A 581 1.54 -7.35 -33.45
CA LEU A 581 2.94 -7.39 -33.87
C LEU A 581 3.45 -8.79 -34.24
N GLU A 582 2.59 -9.81 -34.20
CA GLU A 582 2.95 -11.20 -34.46
C GLU A 582 3.50 -11.43 -35.86
N GLN A 583 3.10 -10.60 -36.83
CA GLN A 583 3.64 -10.67 -38.20
C GLN A 583 5.09 -10.16 -38.24
N ASP A 584 5.39 -9.09 -37.50
CA ASP A 584 6.75 -8.57 -37.34
C ASP A 584 7.64 -9.59 -36.63
N TYR A 585 7.13 -10.28 -35.61
CA TYR A 585 7.88 -11.33 -34.91
C TYR A 585 8.29 -12.46 -35.87
N LYS A 586 7.39 -12.86 -36.78
CA LYS A 586 7.65 -13.93 -37.76
C LYS A 586 8.67 -13.53 -38.83
N SER A 587 8.89 -12.24 -39.06
CA SER A 587 9.82 -11.72 -40.06
C SER A 587 11.29 -11.97 -39.70
N PHE A 588 11.61 -12.16 -38.42
CA PHE A 588 12.98 -12.39 -37.96
C PHE A 588 13.48 -13.82 -38.25
N LYS A 589 14.79 -13.97 -38.48
CA LYS A 589 15.41 -15.28 -38.71
C LYS A 589 15.60 -16.09 -37.42
N LYS A 590 15.82 -15.41 -36.30
CA LYS A 590 15.98 -15.94 -34.94
C LYS A 590 15.17 -15.07 -33.97
N ASP A 591 14.82 -15.60 -32.80
CA ASP A 591 14.09 -14.87 -31.74
C ASP A 591 12.78 -14.26 -32.25
N LYS A 592 11.90 -15.12 -32.76
CA LYS A 592 10.59 -14.76 -33.35
C LYS A 592 9.54 -14.46 -32.27
N ASP A 593 9.88 -13.61 -31.31
CA ASP A 593 9.08 -13.27 -30.15
C ASP A 593 9.18 -11.78 -29.79
N ARG A 594 8.54 -11.39 -28.68
CA ARG A 594 8.52 -10.01 -28.18
C ARG A 594 9.91 -9.48 -27.86
N ASP A 595 10.79 -10.32 -27.32
CA ASP A 595 12.13 -9.91 -26.90
C ASP A 595 13.01 -9.63 -28.12
N GLY A 596 12.96 -10.52 -29.12
CA GLY A 596 13.64 -10.30 -30.40
C GLY A 596 13.19 -9.01 -31.10
N PHE A 597 11.87 -8.75 -31.14
CA PHE A 597 11.35 -7.49 -31.66
C PHE A 597 11.78 -6.28 -30.83
N GLY A 598 11.74 -6.39 -29.49
CA GLY A 598 12.16 -5.35 -28.58
C GLY A 598 13.61 -4.91 -28.80
N LYS A 599 14.53 -5.89 -28.96
CA LYS A 599 15.94 -5.64 -29.27
C LYS A 599 16.14 -5.02 -30.65
N PHE A 600 15.38 -5.49 -31.64
CA PHE A 600 15.42 -4.89 -32.98
C PHE A 600 14.96 -3.43 -32.95
N PHE A 601 13.85 -3.14 -32.27
CA PHE A 601 13.36 -1.78 -32.07
C PHE A 601 14.42 -0.89 -31.41
N ASP A 602 15.07 -1.37 -30.35
CA ASP A 602 16.14 -0.62 -29.66
C ASP A 602 17.35 -0.35 -30.58
N SER A 603 17.74 -1.35 -31.39
CA SER A 603 18.79 -1.16 -32.38
C SER A 603 18.41 -0.10 -33.41
N MET A 604 17.16 -0.08 -33.88
CA MET A 604 16.68 0.95 -34.79
C MET A 604 16.63 2.33 -34.15
N ILE A 605 16.21 2.43 -32.88
CA ILE A 605 16.25 3.70 -32.13
C ILE A 605 17.69 4.21 -32.02
N LYS A 606 18.63 3.36 -31.62
CA LYS A 606 20.05 3.70 -31.54
C LYS A 606 20.61 4.15 -32.89
N ASP A 607 20.26 3.44 -33.95
CA ASP A 607 20.72 3.75 -35.31
C ASP A 607 20.19 5.08 -35.87
N TYR A 608 18.98 5.48 -35.48
CA TYR A 608 18.30 6.67 -36.01
C TYR A 608 18.39 7.90 -35.08
N PHE A 609 18.71 7.74 -33.79
CA PHE A 609 18.76 8.82 -32.80
C PHE A 609 20.06 8.88 -31.98
N GLY A 610 20.89 7.84 -32.00
CA GLY A 610 22.08 7.72 -31.16
C GLY A 610 21.81 7.09 -29.78
N ASP A 611 22.87 6.96 -28.99
CA ASP A 611 22.90 6.14 -27.76
C ASP A 611 22.16 6.74 -26.55
N SER A 612 22.01 8.06 -26.46
CA SER A 612 21.46 8.75 -25.29
C SER A 612 19.94 9.00 -25.35
N PHE A 613 19.33 8.81 -26.51
CA PHE A 613 17.93 9.19 -26.74
C PHE A 613 16.95 8.29 -25.98
N SER A 614 17.16 6.97 -26.05
CA SER A 614 16.23 5.98 -25.49
C SER A 614 16.12 6.06 -23.97
N SER A 615 17.24 6.24 -23.26
CA SER A 615 17.27 6.29 -21.80
C SER A 615 16.65 7.55 -21.20
N THR A 616 16.61 8.64 -21.97
CA THR A 616 16.22 9.97 -21.47
C THR A 616 14.78 10.32 -21.83
N LEU A 617 14.33 9.95 -23.04
CA LEU A 617 13.08 10.47 -23.61
C LEU A 617 12.05 9.40 -23.98
N LEU A 618 12.37 8.11 -23.88
CA LEU A 618 11.48 7.02 -24.28
C LEU A 618 11.12 6.08 -23.13
N GLU A 619 9.84 5.71 -23.07
CA GLU A 619 9.35 4.58 -22.29
C GLU A 619 8.57 3.66 -23.24
N LYS A 620 8.89 2.37 -23.25
CA LYS A 620 8.19 1.39 -24.08
C LYS A 620 7.57 0.29 -23.22
N GLU A 621 6.37 -0.15 -23.59
CA GLU A 621 5.62 -1.18 -22.87
C GLU A 621 4.84 -2.07 -23.86
N PHE A 622 4.97 -3.38 -23.74
CA PHE A 622 4.16 -4.33 -24.52
C PHE A 622 2.85 -4.64 -23.80
N LEU A 623 1.75 -4.69 -24.54
CA LEU A 623 0.44 -5.06 -24.01
C LEU A 623 -0.25 -6.10 -24.90
N LYS A 624 -0.69 -7.21 -24.32
CA LYS A 624 -1.35 -8.32 -25.04
C LYS A 624 -2.87 -8.17 -25.05
N PHE A 625 -3.46 -8.03 -26.24
CA PHE A 625 -4.90 -8.15 -26.46
C PHE A 625 -5.26 -9.55 -26.99
N PRO A 626 -6.55 -9.97 -26.92
CA PRO A 626 -7.00 -11.20 -27.56
C PRO A 626 -6.69 -11.27 -29.07
N GLU A 627 -6.70 -10.12 -29.74
CA GLU A 627 -6.49 -9.97 -31.18
C GLU A 627 -5.00 -9.97 -31.57
N GLY A 628 -4.11 -9.55 -30.67
CA GLY A 628 -2.66 -9.52 -30.90
C GLY A 628 -1.90 -8.63 -29.91
N ASP A 629 -0.57 -8.65 -30.00
CA ASP A 629 0.33 -7.82 -29.19
C ASP A 629 0.50 -6.42 -29.76
N ILE A 630 0.44 -5.41 -28.89
CA ILE A 630 0.79 -4.03 -29.24
C ILE A 630 2.02 -3.57 -28.47
N LEU A 631 2.77 -2.63 -29.05
CA LEU A 631 3.84 -1.90 -28.37
C LEU A 631 3.43 -0.44 -28.21
N ILE A 632 3.39 0.01 -26.96
CA ILE A 632 3.12 1.38 -26.58
C ILE A 632 4.47 2.07 -26.41
N VAL A 633 4.71 3.15 -27.16
CA VAL A 633 5.94 3.95 -27.06
C VAL A 633 5.55 5.36 -26.61
N LYS A 634 5.84 5.69 -25.35
CA LYS A 634 5.65 7.03 -24.80
C LYS A 634 6.91 7.85 -25.03
N VAL A 635 6.74 9.03 -25.59
CA VAL A 635 7.82 9.97 -25.93
C VAL A 635 7.67 11.24 -25.12
N LYS A 636 8.70 11.59 -24.35
CA LYS A 636 8.74 12.85 -23.58
C LYS A 636 9.15 14.01 -24.47
N LYS A 637 8.64 15.22 -24.16
CA LYS A 637 9.11 16.45 -24.81
C LYS A 637 10.58 16.65 -24.47
N SER A 638 11.41 16.81 -25.49
CA SER A 638 12.82 17.17 -25.35
C SER A 638 12.98 18.66 -25.12
N THR A 639 13.90 19.02 -24.22
CA THR A 639 14.37 20.40 -24.05
C THR A 639 15.28 20.82 -25.20
N GLU A 640 15.99 19.88 -25.82
CA GLU A 640 16.88 20.08 -26.96
C GLU A 640 16.25 19.63 -28.28
N GLU A 641 16.75 20.12 -29.40
CA GLU A 641 16.37 19.63 -30.73
C GLU A 641 16.82 18.17 -30.94
N VAL A 642 15.88 17.36 -31.44
CA VAL A 642 16.11 15.95 -31.73
C VAL A 642 16.18 15.76 -33.24
N PHE A 643 17.30 15.23 -33.72
CA PHE A 643 17.49 14.87 -35.12
C PHE A 643 17.20 13.39 -35.36
N LEU A 644 16.60 13.09 -36.51
CA LEU A 644 16.56 11.76 -37.08
C LEU A 644 17.73 11.62 -38.05
N LEU A 645 18.60 10.64 -37.85
CA LEU A 645 19.92 10.55 -38.52
C LEU A 645 19.91 9.78 -39.85
N LYS A 646 18.78 9.16 -40.21
CA LYS A 646 18.61 8.42 -41.46
C LYS A 646 17.32 8.82 -42.17
N ASN A 647 17.32 8.71 -43.49
CA ASN A 647 16.14 8.95 -44.32
C ASN A 647 15.33 7.66 -44.60
N GLU A 648 14.28 7.79 -45.40
CA GLU A 648 13.36 6.69 -45.76
C GLU A 648 14.03 5.53 -46.51
N ASN A 649 15.18 5.77 -47.16
CA ASN A 649 15.99 4.75 -47.83
C ASN A 649 17.02 4.10 -46.88
N GLY A 650 17.11 4.60 -45.65
CA GLY A 650 18.08 4.17 -44.63
C GLY A 650 19.48 4.77 -44.81
N ASP A 651 19.63 5.77 -45.68
CA ASP A 651 20.89 6.50 -45.87
C ASP A 651 21.05 7.57 -44.79
N THR A 652 22.29 7.89 -44.43
CA THR A 652 22.60 8.91 -43.41
C THR A 652 22.18 10.30 -43.88
N GLU A 653 21.19 10.88 -43.21
CA GLU A 653 20.68 12.23 -43.47
C GLU A 653 20.03 12.78 -42.20
N GLU A 654 20.59 13.85 -41.66
CA GLU A 654 20.06 14.50 -40.46
C GLU A 654 18.83 15.33 -40.80
N SER A 655 17.71 15.02 -40.14
CA SER A 655 16.42 15.65 -40.39
C SER A 655 15.68 15.94 -39.10
N ILE A 656 15.18 17.16 -38.94
CA ILE A 656 14.26 17.52 -37.85
C ILE A 656 12.82 17.37 -38.35
N TYR A 657 12.03 16.66 -37.55
CA TYR A 657 10.59 16.54 -37.74
C TYR A 657 9.87 17.16 -36.55
N VAL A 658 8.75 17.82 -36.82
CA VAL A 658 7.84 18.35 -35.81
C VAL A 658 6.40 17.92 -36.09
N ARG A 659 5.62 17.75 -35.04
CA ARG A 659 4.18 17.56 -35.15
C ARG A 659 3.50 18.88 -35.46
N ASN A 660 2.69 18.87 -36.51
CA ASN A 660 1.75 19.94 -36.82
C ASN A 660 0.37 19.31 -36.93
N LEU A 661 -0.47 19.52 -35.92
CA LEU A 661 -1.73 18.79 -35.74
C LEU A 661 -1.46 17.28 -35.79
N SER A 662 -2.12 16.54 -36.68
CA SER A 662 -1.93 15.09 -36.89
C SER A 662 -0.77 14.73 -37.83
N SER A 663 -0.03 15.68 -38.39
CA SER A 663 1.01 15.42 -39.42
C SER A 663 2.45 15.61 -38.93
N SER A 664 3.37 14.76 -39.38
CA SER A 664 4.80 14.84 -39.04
C SER A 664 5.54 15.51 -40.21
N ASN A 665 5.97 16.76 -40.03
CA ASN A 665 6.54 17.57 -41.10
C ASN A 665 8.04 17.77 -40.92
N LYS A 666 8.79 17.61 -42.01
CA LYS A 666 10.24 17.89 -42.04
C LYS A 666 10.44 19.40 -42.08
N LEU A 667 11.20 19.94 -41.14
CA LEU A 667 11.57 21.36 -41.15
C LEU A 667 12.75 21.61 -42.08
N LYS A 668 12.67 22.69 -42.86
CA LYS A 668 13.75 23.17 -43.75
C LYS A 668 13.81 24.69 -43.73
N GLY A 669 14.99 25.25 -44.06
CA GLY A 669 15.18 26.68 -44.26
C GLY A 669 14.77 27.54 -43.07
N VAL A 670 13.91 28.53 -43.31
CA VAL A 670 13.52 29.55 -42.32
C VAL A 670 12.79 28.93 -41.11
N GLU A 671 11.90 27.97 -41.33
CA GLU A 671 11.12 27.34 -40.25
C GLU A 671 12.00 26.52 -39.31
N LEU A 672 13.02 25.84 -39.84
CA LEU A 672 14.02 25.15 -39.02
C LEU A 672 14.78 26.13 -38.13
N SER A 673 15.22 27.27 -38.70
CA SER A 673 15.93 28.30 -37.95
C SER A 673 15.06 28.91 -36.83
N LYS A 674 13.77 29.15 -37.09
CA LYS A 674 12.82 29.62 -36.09
C LYS A 674 12.64 28.59 -34.96
N PHE A 675 12.48 27.32 -35.30
CA PHE A 675 12.29 26.24 -34.33
C PHE A 675 13.46 26.14 -33.36
N ILE A 676 14.70 26.08 -33.87
CA ILE A 676 15.91 25.98 -33.04
C ILE A 676 16.04 27.20 -32.11
N LYS A 677 15.81 28.42 -32.63
CA LYS A 677 15.84 29.64 -31.81
C LYS A 677 14.81 29.63 -30.68
N ASN A 678 13.61 29.11 -30.94
CA ASN A 678 12.57 29.00 -29.92
C ASN A 678 12.92 27.96 -28.86
N LYS A 679 13.45 26.78 -29.25
CA LYS A 679 13.93 25.76 -28.30
C LYS A 679 15.01 26.32 -27.37
N TYR A 680 15.98 27.03 -27.92
CA TYR A 680 17.04 27.66 -27.13
C TYR A 680 16.49 28.72 -26.14
N ARG A 681 15.47 29.50 -26.54
CA ARG A 681 14.79 30.43 -25.64
C ARG A 681 14.04 29.71 -24.50
N GLU A 682 13.34 28.62 -24.80
CA GLU A 682 12.65 27.80 -23.78
C GLU A 682 13.64 27.28 -22.72
N GLN A 683 14.83 26.82 -23.15
CA GLN A 683 15.87 26.35 -22.23
C GLN A 683 16.35 27.45 -21.27
N ILE A 684 16.56 28.67 -21.77
CA ILE A 684 16.99 29.81 -20.95
C ILE A 684 15.90 30.16 -19.92
N MET A 685 14.65 30.25 -20.34
CA MET A 685 13.54 30.60 -19.45
C MET A 685 13.35 29.57 -18.33
N ASN A 686 13.40 28.28 -18.66
CA ASN A 686 13.28 27.20 -17.67
C ASN A 686 14.43 27.24 -16.63
N ASN A 687 15.63 27.68 -17.02
CA ASN A 687 16.76 27.82 -16.09
C ASN A 687 16.67 29.06 -15.19
N THR A 688 15.89 30.07 -15.56
CA THR A 688 15.66 31.29 -14.75
C THR A 688 14.54 31.14 -13.72
N GLU A 689 13.58 30.23 -13.90
CA GLU A 689 12.51 29.95 -12.92
C GLU A 689 12.96 29.03 -11.75
N ILE A 690 14.18 28.46 -11.83
CA ILE A 690 14.76 27.56 -10.82
C ILE A 690 15.75 28.32 -9.89
N LYS A 691 15.98 29.62 -10.11
CA LYS A 691 16.72 30.52 -9.20
C LYS A 691 15.75 31.40 -8.45
#